data_AF-A0A4Y7QJN7-F1
#
_entry.id   AF-A0A4Y7QJN7-F1
#
_cell.length_a   1.000
_cell.length_b   1.000
_cell.length_c   1.000
_cell.angle_alpha   90.00
_cell.angle_beta   90.00
_cell.angle_gamma   90.00
#
_symmetry.space_group_name_H-M   'P 1'
#
loop_
_entity.id
_entity.type
_entity.pdbx_description
1 polymer ?
#
loop_
_entity_poly.entity_id
_entity_poly.type
_entity_poly.pdbx_seq_one_letter_code
_entity_poly.pdbx_strand_id
1 'polypeptide(L)'
;MGEPSGGEKTAKPDTLTLFCWIQDDDPQLSFIVNIGRTETVAALRVAIKNQKSVELAAYDANTLRLWPVSIPINEHLPKAVGDLMLRDDSKLKTEDYMSEIFLGVPFMKHVHVVVRLPHAANEQSRTSAAESSKRNNSEDSDGSEGPERKRAKGSKVAPDVWMRELHRTLWNKPEMRTQIYREVTLTFEDFVQLERILDAKFPDRDNTPSSGLRADEIKREFLNKVRNRDAAGGGGGSTSLGGGDPEKFGDLKKFFPLKVEYIDLSILGLKFLHPRCPLSIFIRKEYAIISDVLESRGTGRQGSAVVSGQPGIGKTTYLYQRLIDRLLAGMPTYFQTVDGDVFYFSDEIKFIDNETIYDVEVDEGEALVDGDQDIHKPRSYLTSIYNIKVILASSPKVERKRRWLKQLGDGVGQTYIMDLWEEAEFTVAGFFFYPWDIPPCRLKEAKLHFGLNARQSWDASRSNTTLNATKESVRTTVRQMPAMMSLRSLLDNTTSGSVVGISHTVFELKALDAQRLFASARQKARSAWVMDLVLTQYEEDQKDAARLFYEHIKQSTSAATMKGIIWEREVHKYFQKLRKKRDFKLISLEGYEAFSLKHPGNVTTVKYNIKTLSKQLQENRQKARYFQPIQLNSPAVDSLFYTKDILYCLQITAAVSHPIAVSGLVDIQECLKLNSPLAALRPSPADPWPFVFVVPKGGSFSHTPQTLEGGAPGWADKIHQFVLELSEDDVWHTRIAASA
;
A
#
# COMPACT_ATOMS: atom_id res chain seq x y z
N MET A 1 -49.70 49.81 12.58
CA MET A 1 -50.98 49.13 12.27
C MET A 1 -50.72 48.15 11.14
N GLY A 2 -51.15 46.91 11.30
CA GLY A 2 -51.25 45.93 10.22
C GLY A 2 -50.04 45.00 10.05
N GLU A 3 -49.97 43.96 10.87
CA GLU A 3 -49.75 42.62 10.28
C GLU A 3 -50.99 42.27 9.45
N PRO A 4 -50.82 41.41 8.43
CA PRO A 4 -51.32 40.07 8.64
C PRO A 4 -50.26 39.00 8.41
N SER A 5 -50.26 38.11 9.39
CA SER A 5 -49.71 36.77 9.45
C SER A 5 -50.53 35.79 8.59
N GLY A 6 -49.88 34.66 8.26
CA GLY A 6 -50.50 33.48 7.65
C GLY A 6 -50.55 33.55 6.13
N GLY A 7 -49.99 32.63 5.35
CA GLY A 7 -49.60 31.27 5.67
C GLY A 7 -49.80 30.47 4.39
N GLU A 8 -48.75 30.32 3.60
CA GLU A 8 -48.59 29.18 2.70
C GLU A 8 -47.10 29.05 2.39
N LYS A 9 -46.37 28.40 3.31
CA LYS A 9 -45.16 27.68 2.90
C LYS A 9 -45.65 26.56 2.00
N THR A 10 -45.66 26.78 0.69
CA THR A 10 -45.64 25.68 -0.27
C THR A 10 -44.31 24.97 -0.03
N ALA A 11 -44.36 23.91 0.79
CA ALA A 11 -43.28 22.95 0.88
C ALA A 11 -43.02 22.48 -0.55
N LYS A 12 -41.87 22.87 -1.11
CA LYS A 12 -41.40 22.28 -2.36
C LYS A 12 -41.46 20.76 -2.14
N PRO A 13 -42.14 20.01 -3.01
CA PRO A 13 -42.20 18.57 -2.84
C PRO A 13 -40.76 18.05 -2.84
N ASP A 14 -40.46 17.22 -1.85
CA ASP A 14 -39.14 16.66 -1.59
C ASP A 14 -38.86 15.57 -2.64
N THR A 15 -38.75 16.00 -3.91
CA THR A 15 -38.69 15.15 -5.09
C THR A 15 -37.27 15.09 -5.63
N LEU A 16 -36.79 13.89 -5.89
CA LEU A 16 -35.54 13.60 -6.58
C LEU A 16 -35.77 13.48 -8.08
N THR A 17 -34.88 14.07 -8.86
CA THR A 17 -34.80 13.88 -10.31
C THR A 17 -33.66 12.92 -10.61
N LEU A 18 -33.99 11.71 -11.06
CA LEU A 18 -33.04 10.64 -11.35
C LEU A 18 -32.91 10.42 -12.86
N PHE A 19 -31.68 10.30 -13.35
CA PHE A 19 -31.39 9.88 -14.72
C PHE A 19 -31.19 8.37 -14.73
N CYS A 20 -32.08 7.68 -15.43
CA CYS A 20 -32.10 6.23 -15.57
C CYS A 20 -31.61 5.84 -16.97
N TRP A 21 -30.91 4.71 -17.05
CA TRP A 21 -30.48 4.13 -18.32
C TRP A 21 -30.70 2.62 -18.30
N ILE A 22 -31.29 2.08 -19.37
CA ILE A 22 -31.48 0.64 -19.54
C ILE A 22 -30.16 0.07 -20.05
N GLN A 23 -29.70 -1.00 -19.41
CA GLN A 23 -28.44 -1.61 -19.79
C GLN A 23 -28.53 -2.15 -21.22
N ASP A 24 -27.49 -1.85 -21.99
CA ASP A 24 -27.31 -2.22 -23.40
C ASP A 24 -28.11 -1.35 -24.40
N ASP A 25 -28.79 -0.29 -23.95
CA ASP A 25 -29.37 0.76 -24.81
C ASP A 25 -28.33 1.82 -25.23
N ASP A 26 -28.65 2.63 -26.25
CA ASP A 26 -27.85 3.81 -26.59
C ASP A 26 -27.76 4.78 -25.38
N PRO A 27 -26.57 5.23 -24.96
CA PRO A 27 -26.39 6.21 -23.88
C PRO A 27 -27.22 7.50 -24.03
N GLN A 28 -27.53 7.91 -25.26
CA GLN A 28 -28.38 9.07 -25.53
C GLN A 28 -29.86 8.84 -25.17
N LEU A 29 -30.28 7.58 -24.97
CA LEU A 29 -31.64 7.20 -24.59
C LEU A 29 -31.88 7.19 -23.06
N SER A 30 -30.92 7.71 -22.27
CA SER A 30 -31.15 7.95 -20.84
C SER A 30 -32.35 8.89 -20.63
N PHE A 31 -33.12 8.66 -19.56
CA PHE A 31 -34.38 9.36 -19.31
C PHE A 31 -34.55 9.76 -17.85
N ILE A 32 -35.37 10.77 -17.63
CA ILE A 32 -35.59 11.35 -16.30
C ILE A 32 -36.79 10.68 -15.63
N VAL A 33 -36.62 10.32 -14.35
CA VAL A 33 -37.69 9.89 -13.45
C VAL A 33 -37.71 10.81 -12.23
N ASN A 34 -38.88 11.39 -11.95
CA ASN A 34 -39.10 12.18 -10.74
C ASN A 34 -39.78 11.30 -9.68
N ILE A 35 -39.20 11.25 -8.47
CA ILE A 35 -39.69 10.40 -7.38
C ILE A 35 -39.52 11.08 -6.02
N GLY A 36 -40.46 10.90 -5.09
CA GLY A 36 -40.34 11.46 -3.74
C GLY A 36 -39.18 10.84 -2.94
N ARG A 37 -38.55 11.61 -2.05
CA ARG A 37 -37.50 11.12 -1.14
C ARG A 37 -37.99 10.06 -0.14
N THR A 38 -39.28 10.07 0.17
CA THR A 38 -39.96 9.11 1.05
C THR A 38 -40.51 7.89 0.31
N GLU A 39 -40.37 7.85 -1.01
CA GLU A 39 -40.79 6.70 -1.82
C GLU A 39 -39.72 5.60 -1.78
N THR A 40 -40.15 4.36 -2.03
CA THR A 40 -39.29 3.17 -2.01
C THR A 40 -38.76 2.82 -3.40
N VAL A 41 -37.79 1.90 -3.46
CA VAL A 41 -37.34 1.31 -4.73
C VAL A 41 -38.48 0.60 -5.48
N ALA A 42 -39.50 0.09 -4.79
CA ALA A 42 -40.70 -0.44 -5.44
C ALA A 42 -41.42 0.63 -6.27
N ALA A 43 -41.64 1.81 -5.68
CA ALA A 43 -42.23 2.95 -6.38
C ALA A 43 -41.34 3.44 -7.53
N LEU A 44 -40.00 3.38 -7.36
CA LEU A 44 -39.05 3.69 -8.44
C LEU A 44 -39.19 2.76 -9.64
N ARG A 45 -39.37 1.45 -9.41
CA ARG A 45 -39.59 0.49 -10.51
C ARG A 45 -40.85 0.78 -11.29
N VAL A 46 -41.94 1.13 -10.60
CA VAL A 46 -43.21 1.53 -11.22
C VAL A 46 -43.03 2.82 -12.02
N ALA A 47 -42.34 3.82 -11.45
CA ALA A 47 -42.08 5.09 -12.12
C ALA A 47 -41.23 4.91 -13.39
N ILE A 48 -40.20 4.06 -13.35
CA ILE A 48 -39.38 3.70 -14.52
C ILE A 48 -40.24 3.02 -15.61
N LYS A 49 -41.07 2.04 -15.23
CA LYS A 49 -41.95 1.34 -16.19
C LYS A 49 -42.94 2.30 -16.83
N ASN A 50 -43.54 3.21 -16.07
CA ASN A 50 -44.49 4.19 -16.60
C ASN A 50 -43.81 5.17 -17.58
N GLN A 51 -42.57 5.57 -17.29
CA GLN A 51 -41.80 6.49 -18.13
C GLN A 51 -41.36 5.85 -19.46
N LYS A 52 -41.14 4.53 -19.47
CA LYS A 52 -40.74 3.72 -20.64
C LYS A 52 -41.76 2.62 -20.92
N SER A 53 -43.04 3.01 -20.99
CA SER A 53 -44.17 2.07 -21.01
C SER A 53 -44.22 1.20 -22.27
N VAL A 54 -43.68 1.68 -23.40
CA VAL A 54 -43.61 0.93 -24.65
C VAL A 54 -42.47 -0.10 -24.58
N GLU A 55 -41.26 0.33 -24.21
CA GLU A 55 -40.07 -0.52 -24.17
C GLU A 55 -40.12 -1.55 -23.03
N LEU A 56 -40.84 -1.24 -21.94
CA LEU A 56 -40.98 -2.09 -20.76
C LEU A 56 -42.35 -2.79 -20.68
N ALA A 57 -43.16 -2.75 -21.74
CA ALA A 57 -44.49 -3.36 -21.76
C ALA A 57 -44.46 -4.86 -21.40
N ALA A 58 -43.41 -5.57 -21.85
CA ALA A 58 -43.25 -7.01 -21.68
C ALA A 58 -42.77 -7.44 -20.27
N TYR A 59 -42.42 -6.50 -19.39
CA TYR A 59 -41.81 -6.81 -18.10
C TYR A 59 -42.66 -6.31 -16.93
N ASP A 60 -42.82 -7.10 -15.87
CA ASP A 60 -43.38 -6.59 -14.61
C ASP A 60 -42.38 -5.60 -13.98
N ALA A 61 -42.87 -4.47 -13.47
CA ALA A 61 -42.04 -3.49 -12.78
C ALA A 61 -41.18 -4.14 -11.69
N ASN A 62 -41.73 -5.11 -10.95
CA ASN A 62 -41.04 -5.81 -9.86
C ASN A 62 -39.88 -6.69 -10.34
N THR A 63 -39.84 -7.06 -11.63
CA THR A 63 -38.77 -7.88 -12.21
C THR A 63 -37.54 -7.08 -12.65
N LEU A 64 -37.67 -5.74 -12.74
CA LEU A 64 -36.57 -4.85 -13.07
C LEU A 64 -35.49 -4.89 -11.98
N ARG A 65 -34.23 -5.06 -12.38
CA ARG A 65 -33.08 -5.00 -11.47
C ARG A 65 -32.44 -3.62 -11.57
N LEU A 66 -32.28 -2.94 -10.45
CA LEU A 66 -31.81 -1.56 -10.38
C LEU A 66 -30.50 -1.47 -9.58
N TRP A 67 -29.55 -0.66 -10.02
CA TRP A 67 -28.31 -0.34 -9.29
C TRP A 67 -28.14 1.17 -9.17
N PRO A 68 -27.75 1.68 -7.98
CA PRO A 68 -27.39 3.08 -7.83
C PRO A 68 -25.98 3.29 -8.40
N VAL A 69 -25.83 4.27 -9.27
CA VAL A 69 -24.55 4.62 -9.87
C VAL A 69 -24.36 6.13 -9.91
N SER A 70 -23.16 6.59 -10.23
CA SER A 70 -22.91 7.98 -10.58
C SER A 70 -21.90 8.02 -11.71
N ILE A 71 -22.39 7.93 -12.95
CA ILE A 71 -21.55 7.83 -14.15
C ILE A 71 -21.91 8.96 -15.11
N PRO A 72 -20.96 9.78 -15.60
CA PRO A 72 -21.25 10.81 -16.58
C PRO A 72 -21.92 10.25 -17.84
N ILE A 73 -22.95 10.92 -18.34
CA ILE A 73 -23.63 10.54 -19.59
C ILE A 73 -22.72 10.94 -20.76
N ASN A 74 -21.97 9.98 -21.30
CA ASN A 74 -21.10 10.14 -22.48
C ASN A 74 -20.98 8.81 -23.24
N GLU A 75 -20.24 8.83 -24.35
CA GLU A 75 -20.02 7.66 -25.23
C GLU A 75 -19.34 6.46 -24.53
N HIS A 76 -18.72 6.66 -23.36
CA HIS A 76 -18.06 5.61 -22.60
C HIS A 76 -18.96 4.96 -21.54
N LEU A 77 -20.23 5.37 -21.42
CA LEU A 77 -21.18 4.85 -20.44
C LEU A 77 -21.26 3.30 -20.44
N PRO A 78 -21.39 2.58 -21.59
CA PRO A 78 -21.48 1.13 -21.58
C PRO A 78 -20.22 0.45 -21.04
N LYS A 79 -19.05 0.99 -21.40
CA LYS A 79 -17.76 0.50 -20.90
C LYS A 79 -17.60 0.75 -19.40
N ALA A 80 -17.97 1.94 -18.92
CA ALA A 80 -17.92 2.29 -17.51
C ALA A 80 -18.85 1.40 -16.66
N VAL A 81 -20.05 1.08 -17.17
CA VAL A 81 -20.98 0.14 -16.51
C VAL A 81 -20.42 -1.29 -16.53
N GLY A 82 -19.78 -1.71 -17.62
CA GLY A 82 -19.10 -3.01 -17.71
C GLY A 82 -17.95 -3.16 -16.72
N ASP A 83 -17.12 -2.12 -16.59
CA ASP A 83 -15.98 -2.07 -15.68
C ASP A 83 -16.41 -2.05 -14.19
N LEU A 84 -17.59 -1.49 -13.89
CA LEU A 84 -18.17 -1.48 -12.54
C LEU A 84 -18.64 -2.87 -12.06
N MET A 85 -18.76 -3.84 -12.97
CA MET A 85 -19.24 -5.20 -12.68
C MET A 85 -20.47 -5.19 -11.75
N LEU A 86 -21.63 -4.70 -12.22
CA LEU A 86 -22.87 -4.61 -11.43
C LEU A 86 -23.19 -5.93 -10.68
N ARG A 87 -22.75 -6.02 -9.41
CA ARG A 87 -22.84 -7.19 -8.55
C ARG A 87 -24.22 -7.25 -7.89
N ASP A 88 -24.67 -8.44 -7.53
CA ASP A 88 -25.99 -8.60 -6.88
C ASP A 88 -26.04 -8.00 -5.46
N ASP A 89 -24.90 -7.77 -4.81
CA ASP A 89 -24.80 -7.17 -3.47
C ASP A 89 -24.92 -5.63 -3.46
N SER A 90 -24.71 -4.96 -4.61
CA SER A 90 -24.91 -3.51 -4.79
C SER A 90 -26.25 -3.16 -5.45
N LYS A 91 -27.10 -4.16 -5.70
CA LYS A 91 -28.44 -3.99 -6.25
C LYS A 91 -29.37 -3.31 -5.24
N LEU A 92 -30.18 -2.37 -5.70
CA LEU A 92 -31.20 -1.69 -4.89
C LEU A 92 -32.25 -2.69 -4.39
N LYS A 93 -32.48 -2.69 -3.07
CA LYS A 93 -33.48 -3.56 -2.44
C LYS A 93 -34.83 -2.86 -2.49
N THR A 94 -35.89 -3.65 -2.64
CA THR A 94 -37.26 -3.14 -2.87
C THR A 94 -37.76 -2.21 -1.76
N GLU A 95 -37.32 -2.44 -0.52
CA GLU A 95 -37.74 -1.72 0.69
C GLU A 95 -36.91 -0.46 0.98
N ASP A 96 -35.76 -0.27 0.31
CA ASP A 96 -34.88 0.87 0.57
C ASP A 96 -35.58 2.18 0.16
N TYR A 97 -35.47 3.21 0.99
CA TYR A 97 -36.01 4.53 0.70
C TYR A 97 -35.07 5.33 -0.22
N MET A 98 -35.64 6.16 -1.10
CA MET A 98 -34.84 7.01 -1.99
C MET A 98 -33.91 7.97 -1.23
N SER A 99 -34.33 8.44 -0.05
CA SER A 99 -33.51 9.28 0.84
C SER A 99 -32.29 8.57 1.44
N GLU A 100 -32.35 7.25 1.62
CA GLU A 100 -31.23 6.44 2.13
C GLU A 100 -30.21 6.13 1.03
N ILE A 101 -30.70 5.95 -0.20
CA ILE A 101 -29.87 5.66 -1.38
C ILE A 101 -29.18 6.92 -1.89
N PHE A 102 -29.92 8.04 -1.95
CA PHE A 102 -29.44 9.33 -2.47
C PHE A 102 -29.39 10.39 -1.35
N LEU A 103 -28.37 10.26 -0.49
CA LEU A 103 -28.13 11.13 0.68
C LEU A 103 -27.91 12.63 0.34
N GLY A 104 -27.70 12.98 -0.93
CA GLY A 104 -27.48 14.34 -1.42
C GLY A 104 -28.34 14.70 -2.63
N VAL A 105 -28.01 15.81 -3.32
CA VAL A 105 -28.59 16.12 -4.63
C VAL A 105 -27.80 15.33 -5.69
N PRO A 106 -28.45 14.47 -6.50
CA PRO A 106 -27.77 13.72 -7.55
C PRO A 106 -27.05 14.65 -8.54
N PHE A 107 -25.83 14.28 -8.95
CA PHE A 107 -25.03 15.08 -9.89
C PHE A 107 -25.71 15.23 -11.25
N MET A 108 -25.92 16.47 -11.70
CA MET A 108 -26.47 16.74 -13.03
C MET A 108 -25.60 16.11 -14.12
N LYS A 109 -26.24 15.59 -15.19
CA LYS A 109 -25.59 14.92 -16.34
C LYS A 109 -24.90 13.59 -16.02
N HIS A 110 -25.26 12.94 -14.91
CA HIS A 110 -24.83 11.58 -14.61
C HIS A 110 -26.02 10.61 -14.68
N VAL A 111 -25.79 9.38 -15.11
CA VAL A 111 -26.70 8.26 -14.82
C VAL A 111 -26.65 8.00 -13.32
N HIS A 112 -27.84 7.91 -12.73
CA HIS A 112 -28.06 7.66 -11.31
C HIS A 112 -28.53 6.24 -11.05
N VAL A 113 -29.25 5.64 -12.01
CA VAL A 113 -29.78 4.29 -11.91
C VAL A 113 -29.53 3.54 -13.22
N VAL A 114 -28.89 2.38 -13.13
CA VAL A 114 -28.85 1.41 -14.25
C VAL A 114 -29.98 0.40 -14.07
N VAL A 115 -30.76 0.19 -15.14
CA VAL A 115 -31.89 -0.74 -15.19
C VAL A 115 -31.48 -1.95 -16.03
N ARG A 116 -31.43 -3.15 -15.44
CA ARG A 116 -31.23 -4.40 -16.19
C ARG A 116 -32.56 -5.14 -16.30
N LEU A 117 -32.91 -5.52 -17.53
CA LEU A 117 -34.07 -6.35 -17.82
C LEU A 117 -33.78 -7.81 -17.43
N PRO A 118 -34.76 -8.56 -16.92
CA PRO A 118 -34.61 -10.00 -16.75
C PRO A 118 -34.39 -10.64 -18.13
N HIS A 119 -33.34 -11.44 -18.29
CA HIS A 119 -33.06 -12.15 -19.55
C HIS A 119 -34.29 -12.99 -19.96
N ALA A 120 -34.88 -12.69 -21.11
CA ALA A 120 -35.83 -13.57 -21.75
C ALA A 120 -35.09 -14.83 -22.21
N ALA A 121 -35.45 -15.98 -21.65
CA ALA A 121 -35.01 -17.26 -22.18
C ALA A 121 -35.67 -17.48 -23.56
N ASN A 122 -34.99 -17.11 -24.64
CA ASN A 122 -35.03 -17.76 -25.97
C ASN A 122 -34.37 -16.89 -27.05
N GLU A 123 -33.13 -17.23 -27.46
CA GLU A 123 -32.62 -16.89 -28.80
C GLU A 123 -31.45 -17.78 -29.27
N GLN A 124 -31.50 -19.08 -28.95
CA GLN A 124 -30.65 -20.12 -29.58
C GLN A 124 -31.47 -21.26 -30.19
N SER A 125 -32.73 -20.99 -30.55
CA SER A 125 -33.62 -21.88 -31.30
C SER A 125 -34.10 -21.20 -32.59
N ARG A 126 -33.16 -20.67 -33.39
CA ARG A 126 -33.43 -20.14 -34.75
C ARG A 126 -32.37 -20.59 -35.75
N THR A 127 -31.90 -21.83 -35.64
CA THR A 127 -31.29 -22.57 -36.78
C THR A 127 -31.55 -24.06 -36.64
N SER A 128 -32.81 -24.46 -36.58
CA SER A 128 -33.26 -25.80 -36.97
C SER A 128 -34.79 -25.83 -36.96
N ALA A 129 -35.38 -26.25 -38.07
CA ALA A 129 -36.83 -26.42 -38.30
C ALA A 129 -37.64 -25.15 -38.67
N ALA A 130 -37.25 -24.51 -39.77
CA ALA A 130 -38.26 -24.25 -40.80
C ALA A 130 -38.43 -25.55 -41.60
N GLU A 131 -39.17 -26.50 -41.03
CA GLU A 131 -39.88 -27.55 -41.75
C GLU A 131 -40.69 -28.38 -40.76
N SER A 132 -41.93 -28.71 -41.15
CA SER A 132 -42.87 -29.65 -40.52
C SER A 132 -43.63 -29.24 -39.25
N SER A 133 -44.65 -28.39 -39.45
CA SER A 133 -46.08 -28.69 -39.21
C SER A 133 -46.53 -29.67 -38.09
N LYS A 134 -47.48 -29.14 -37.29
CA LYS A 134 -48.74 -29.75 -36.78
C LYS A 134 -48.78 -30.49 -35.41
N ARG A 135 -49.68 -29.93 -34.57
CA ARG A 135 -50.74 -30.57 -33.74
C ARG A 135 -50.44 -31.07 -32.30
N ASN A 136 -51.19 -30.43 -31.38
CA ASN A 136 -52.05 -30.97 -30.30
C ASN A 136 -51.47 -31.41 -28.94
N ASN A 137 -51.97 -30.68 -27.91
CA ASN A 137 -52.61 -31.06 -26.64
C ASN A 137 -51.99 -32.01 -25.58
N SER A 138 -52.29 -31.57 -24.34
CA SER A 138 -52.66 -32.27 -23.08
C SER A 138 -51.60 -32.81 -22.11
N GLU A 139 -51.70 -32.25 -20.89
CA GLU A 139 -51.80 -32.88 -19.56
C GLU A 139 -50.57 -33.55 -18.86
N ASP A 140 -50.44 -33.12 -17.61
CA ASP A 140 -50.11 -33.84 -16.37
C ASP A 140 -48.67 -34.23 -15.92
N SER A 141 -48.47 -33.87 -14.63
CA SER A 141 -47.76 -34.54 -13.54
C SER A 141 -46.24 -34.73 -13.58
N ASP A 142 -45.61 -34.01 -12.64
CA ASP A 142 -44.75 -34.48 -11.53
C ASP A 142 -44.00 -35.82 -11.66
N GLY A 143 -42.69 -35.79 -11.41
CA GLY A 143 -41.84 -37.00 -11.39
C GLY A 143 -40.34 -36.73 -11.63
N SER A 144 -39.64 -36.40 -10.55
CA SER A 144 -38.27 -36.78 -10.13
C SER A 144 -37.19 -37.27 -11.13
N GLU A 145 -35.96 -36.86 -10.75
CA GLU A 145 -34.62 -37.39 -11.08
C GLU A 145 -33.86 -36.81 -12.28
N GLY A 146 -32.68 -36.26 -11.97
CA GLY A 146 -31.74 -35.63 -12.89
C GLY A 146 -30.98 -36.63 -13.77
N PRO A 147 -30.10 -36.13 -14.66
CA PRO A 147 -28.70 -36.09 -14.24
C PRO A 147 -27.88 -34.87 -14.70
N GLU A 148 -26.89 -34.56 -13.87
CA GLU A 148 -25.53 -34.11 -14.17
C GLU A 148 -25.30 -32.99 -15.19
N ARG A 149 -24.92 -31.84 -14.62
CA ARG A 149 -24.35 -30.67 -15.28
C ARG A 149 -22.94 -30.94 -15.82
N LYS A 150 -22.75 -30.75 -17.12
CA LYS A 150 -21.41 -30.59 -17.73
C LYS A 150 -21.01 -29.12 -17.83
N ARG A 151 -19.90 -28.79 -17.15
CA ARG A 151 -19.16 -27.52 -17.22
C ARG A 151 -18.24 -27.45 -18.44
N ALA A 152 -18.07 -26.26 -19.01
CA ALA A 152 -16.85 -25.80 -19.70
C ALA A 152 -16.95 -24.29 -19.99
N LYS A 153 -15.89 -23.46 -20.10
CA LYS A 153 -14.52 -23.42 -19.54
C LYS A 153 -13.90 -22.07 -19.98
N GLY A 154 -13.19 -21.40 -19.07
CA GLY A 154 -12.28 -20.28 -19.34
C GLY A 154 -11.33 -20.17 -18.14
N SER A 155 -10.02 -20.33 -18.38
CA SER A 155 -9.01 -20.82 -17.43
C SER A 155 -8.80 -20.00 -16.14
N LYS A 156 -9.64 -20.23 -15.12
CA LYS A 156 -9.30 -20.15 -13.69
C LYS A 156 -9.22 -21.57 -13.16
N VAL A 157 -8.11 -21.95 -12.53
CA VAL A 157 -8.05 -23.20 -11.78
C VAL A 157 -8.96 -23.02 -10.58
N ALA A 158 -9.94 -23.91 -10.43
CA ALA A 158 -10.80 -23.86 -9.27
C ALA A 158 -9.94 -24.17 -8.01
N PRO A 159 -10.07 -23.39 -6.91
CA PRO A 159 -9.22 -23.51 -5.72
C PRO A 159 -9.09 -24.93 -5.17
N ASP A 160 -10.12 -25.75 -5.36
CA ASP A 160 -10.16 -27.17 -5.00
C ASP A 160 -9.07 -28.00 -5.69
N VAL A 161 -8.74 -27.73 -6.96
CA VAL A 161 -7.76 -28.52 -7.72
C VAL A 161 -6.35 -28.30 -7.18
N TRP A 162 -5.96 -27.04 -6.98
CA TRP A 162 -4.64 -26.72 -6.44
C TRP A 162 -4.47 -27.23 -4.99
N MET A 163 -5.50 -27.07 -4.16
CA MET A 163 -5.47 -27.55 -2.77
C MET A 163 -5.39 -29.08 -2.69
N ARG A 164 -6.10 -29.81 -3.56
CA ARG A 164 -5.99 -31.27 -3.70
C ARG A 164 -4.57 -31.70 -4.10
N GLU A 165 -3.94 -31.00 -5.05
CA GLU A 165 -2.57 -31.30 -5.45
C GLU A 165 -1.59 -31.06 -4.30
N LEU A 166 -1.70 -29.92 -3.62
CA LEU A 166 -0.86 -29.57 -2.48
C LEU A 166 -0.99 -30.62 -1.35
N HIS A 167 -2.23 -30.96 -0.98
CA HIS A 167 -2.53 -31.99 0.01
C HIS A 167 -1.90 -33.34 -0.36
N ARG A 168 -2.15 -33.84 -1.58
CA ARG A 168 -1.55 -35.11 -2.06
C ARG A 168 -0.03 -35.13 -1.94
N THR A 169 0.63 -33.99 -2.18
CA THR A 169 2.09 -33.89 -2.14
C THR A 169 2.66 -33.74 -0.73
N LEU A 170 1.94 -33.16 0.22
CA LEU A 170 2.48 -32.76 1.53
C LEU A 170 1.85 -33.44 2.75
N TRP A 171 0.62 -33.95 2.63
CA TRP A 171 -0.13 -34.48 3.78
C TRP A 171 0.62 -35.63 4.47
N ASN A 172 0.87 -35.45 5.77
CA ASN A 172 1.53 -36.42 6.65
C ASN A 172 2.89 -36.90 6.09
N LYS A 173 3.66 -35.96 5.54
CA LYS A 173 5.00 -36.19 4.94
C LYS A 173 6.03 -35.24 5.54
N PRO A 174 6.37 -35.37 6.83
CA PRO A 174 7.33 -34.47 7.48
C PRO A 174 8.72 -34.48 6.82
N GLU A 175 9.10 -35.57 6.16
CA GLU A 175 10.34 -35.68 5.38
C GLU A 175 10.42 -34.67 4.23
N MET A 176 9.28 -34.27 3.65
CA MET A 176 9.22 -33.27 2.58
C MET A 176 9.65 -31.89 3.06
N ARG A 177 9.60 -31.63 4.38
CA ARG A 177 10.09 -30.37 4.97
C ARG A 177 11.54 -30.11 4.56
N THR A 178 12.40 -31.12 4.65
CA THR A 178 13.83 -31.01 4.31
C THR A 178 14.09 -30.76 2.81
N GLN A 179 13.11 -31.05 1.96
CA GLN A 179 13.21 -30.83 0.52
C GLN A 179 12.75 -29.41 0.13
N ILE A 180 11.59 -28.98 0.66
CA ILE A 180 10.95 -27.73 0.25
C ILE A 180 11.39 -26.52 1.07
N TYR A 181 11.69 -26.68 2.37
CA TYR A 181 12.28 -25.61 3.17
C TYR A 181 13.77 -25.56 2.86
N ARG A 182 14.21 -24.38 2.44
CA ARG A 182 15.57 -24.15 1.98
C ARG A 182 16.17 -22.97 2.70
N GLU A 183 17.47 -23.07 2.87
CA GLU A 183 18.29 -22.05 3.48
C GLU A 183 19.45 -21.75 2.53
N VAL A 184 19.79 -20.47 2.39
CA VAL A 184 20.93 -20.04 1.58
C VAL A 184 21.53 -18.77 2.18
N THR A 185 22.86 -18.64 2.13
CA THR A 185 23.52 -17.39 2.51
C THR A 185 23.83 -16.58 1.26
N LEU A 186 23.06 -15.52 1.04
CA LEU A 186 23.27 -14.65 -0.11
C LEU A 186 24.39 -13.65 0.20
N THR A 187 25.41 -13.61 -0.63
CA THR A 187 26.51 -12.65 -0.53
C THR A 187 26.32 -11.47 -1.50
N PHE A 188 27.09 -10.40 -1.31
CA PHE A 188 27.09 -9.28 -2.25
C PHE A 188 27.56 -9.71 -3.65
N GLU A 189 28.50 -10.66 -3.72
CA GLU A 189 28.99 -11.21 -4.98
C GLU A 189 27.89 -12.01 -5.70
N ASP A 190 27.06 -12.76 -4.96
CA ASP A 190 25.90 -13.44 -5.54
C ASP A 190 24.91 -12.45 -6.15
N PHE A 191 24.67 -11.32 -5.48
CA PHE A 191 23.86 -10.24 -6.02
C PHE A 191 24.45 -9.67 -7.32
N VAL A 192 25.76 -9.35 -7.34
CA VAL A 192 26.43 -8.85 -8.55
C VAL A 192 26.35 -9.87 -9.70
N GLN A 193 26.49 -11.17 -9.41
CA GLN A 193 26.36 -12.22 -10.40
C GLN A 193 24.93 -12.34 -10.95
N LEU A 194 23.91 -12.30 -10.08
CA LEU A 194 22.51 -12.29 -10.51
C LEU A 194 22.22 -11.07 -11.41
N GLU A 195 22.70 -9.89 -11.04
CA GLU A 195 22.54 -8.66 -11.84
C GLU A 195 23.15 -8.81 -13.23
N ARG A 196 24.34 -9.43 -13.35
CA ARG A 196 24.97 -9.71 -14.66
C ARG A 196 24.15 -10.67 -15.50
N ILE A 197 23.58 -11.70 -14.90
CA ILE A 197 22.71 -12.66 -15.61
C ILE A 197 21.45 -11.94 -16.11
N LEU A 198 20.86 -11.06 -15.30
CA LEU A 198 19.69 -10.27 -15.67
C LEU A 198 20.02 -9.26 -16.78
N ASP A 199 21.17 -8.56 -16.70
CA ASP A 199 21.68 -7.66 -17.75
C ASP A 199 21.88 -8.41 -19.07
N ALA A 200 22.45 -9.61 -19.03
CA ALA A 200 22.66 -10.43 -20.22
C ALA A 200 21.35 -10.94 -20.83
N LYS A 201 20.37 -11.29 -19.98
CA LYS A 201 19.06 -11.79 -20.44
C LYS A 201 18.15 -10.69 -20.94
N PHE A 202 18.23 -9.50 -20.34
CA PHE A 202 17.40 -8.35 -20.66
C PHE A 202 18.27 -7.14 -21.03
N PRO A 203 18.79 -7.09 -22.27
CA PRO A 203 19.48 -5.92 -22.77
C PRO A 203 18.55 -4.70 -22.68
N ASP A 204 19.04 -3.59 -22.13
CA ASP A 204 18.27 -2.36 -21.89
C ASP A 204 17.16 -2.47 -20.83
N ARG A 205 17.40 -3.23 -19.76
CA ARG A 205 16.48 -3.32 -18.60
C ARG A 205 16.17 -1.97 -17.92
N ASP A 206 16.94 -0.93 -18.18
CA ASP A 206 16.60 0.43 -17.71
C ASP A 206 15.37 0.99 -18.46
N ASN A 207 15.16 0.62 -19.72
CA ASN A 207 13.97 0.94 -20.52
C ASN A 207 12.97 -0.23 -20.57
N THR A 208 12.55 -0.69 -19.39
CA THR A 208 11.63 -1.84 -19.26
C THR A 208 10.22 -1.54 -19.83
N PRO A 209 9.59 -2.51 -20.55
CA PRO A 209 8.20 -2.42 -20.98
C PRO A 209 7.21 -2.14 -19.84
N SER A 210 6.03 -1.61 -20.17
CA SER A 210 5.00 -1.27 -19.18
C SER A 210 4.59 -2.45 -18.29
N SER A 211 4.61 -3.68 -18.83
CA SER A 211 4.30 -4.91 -18.09
C SER A 211 5.35 -5.32 -17.07
N GLY A 212 6.59 -4.82 -17.17
CA GLY A 212 7.75 -5.36 -16.46
C GLY A 212 8.37 -6.58 -17.16
N LEU A 213 9.52 -7.02 -16.65
CA LEU A 213 10.23 -8.22 -17.12
C LEU A 213 10.09 -9.34 -16.08
N ARG A 214 9.57 -10.50 -16.46
CA ARG A 214 9.47 -11.67 -15.58
C ARG A 214 10.84 -12.32 -15.41
N ALA A 215 11.24 -12.57 -14.17
CA ALA A 215 12.56 -13.07 -13.81
C ALA A 215 12.50 -14.21 -12.77
N ASP A 216 11.32 -14.71 -12.44
CA ASP A 216 11.11 -15.74 -11.42
C ASP A 216 11.88 -17.04 -11.68
N GLU A 217 11.95 -17.48 -12.94
CA GLU A 217 12.71 -18.69 -13.31
C GLU A 217 14.22 -18.49 -13.16
N ILE A 218 14.75 -17.38 -13.67
CA ILE A 218 16.17 -17.02 -13.59
C ILE A 218 16.62 -16.95 -12.13
N LYS A 219 15.84 -16.24 -11.30
CA LYS A 219 16.13 -16.07 -9.88
C LYS A 219 16.08 -17.40 -9.14
N ARG A 220 15.09 -18.25 -9.43
CA ARG A 220 14.97 -19.58 -8.82
C ARG A 220 16.14 -20.50 -9.21
N GLU A 221 16.50 -20.55 -10.48
CA GLU A 221 17.68 -21.31 -10.94
C GLU A 221 18.98 -20.79 -10.29
N PHE A 222 19.10 -19.47 -10.15
CA PHE A 222 20.22 -18.86 -9.46
C PHE A 222 20.29 -19.30 -7.99
N LEU A 223 19.19 -19.20 -7.24
CA LEU A 223 19.11 -19.66 -5.85
C LEU A 223 19.48 -21.14 -5.72
N ASN A 224 19.07 -21.99 -6.66
CA ASN A 224 19.45 -23.41 -6.67
C ASN A 224 20.97 -23.59 -6.81
N LYS A 225 21.63 -22.80 -7.67
CA LYS A 225 23.09 -22.83 -7.86
C LYS A 225 23.82 -22.40 -6.58
N VAL A 226 23.40 -21.29 -5.97
CA VAL A 226 24.02 -20.77 -4.74
C VAL A 226 23.90 -21.80 -3.62
N ARG A 227 22.71 -22.38 -3.42
CA ARG A 227 22.51 -23.42 -2.41
C ARG A 227 23.42 -24.63 -2.60
N ASN A 228 23.56 -25.12 -3.84
CA ASN A 228 24.41 -26.28 -4.11
C ASN A 228 25.89 -25.98 -3.85
N ARG A 229 26.33 -24.72 -4.01
CA ARG A 229 27.66 -24.26 -3.62
C ARG A 229 27.85 -24.28 -2.11
N ASP A 230 26.89 -23.73 -1.35
CA ASP A 230 26.93 -23.69 0.11
C ASP A 230 26.94 -25.11 0.71
N ALA A 231 26.19 -26.05 0.13
CA ALA A 231 26.13 -27.45 0.56
C ALA A 231 27.41 -28.24 0.28
N ALA A 232 28.22 -27.85 -0.73
CA ALA A 232 29.44 -28.56 -1.12
C ALA A 232 30.65 -28.24 -0.22
N GLY A 233 30.49 -27.44 0.84
CA GLY A 233 31.58 -27.09 1.78
C GLY A 233 32.74 -26.30 1.13
N GLY A 234 32.54 -25.77 -0.08
CA GLY A 234 33.58 -25.13 -0.87
C GLY A 234 33.85 -23.71 -0.39
N GLY A 235 34.93 -23.54 0.37
CA GLY A 235 35.53 -22.23 0.60
C GLY A 235 35.85 -21.51 -0.71
N GLY A 236 35.41 -20.26 -0.83
CA GLY A 236 36.08 -19.21 -1.58
C GLY A 236 36.59 -19.54 -3.00
N GLY A 237 35.81 -20.20 -3.85
CA GLY A 237 36.10 -20.30 -5.27
C GLY A 237 35.67 -19.02 -6.00
N SER A 238 36.47 -17.95 -5.92
CA SER A 238 36.31 -16.78 -6.78
C SER A 238 36.66 -17.17 -8.22
N THR A 239 35.68 -17.60 -9.01
CA THR A 239 35.80 -17.52 -10.47
C THR A 239 35.58 -16.06 -10.86
N SER A 240 36.68 -15.29 -10.85
CA SER A 240 36.73 -13.93 -11.34
C SER A 240 36.51 -13.91 -12.86
N LEU A 241 35.25 -13.87 -13.28
CA LEU A 241 34.90 -13.35 -14.60
C LEU A 241 34.73 -11.84 -14.43
N GLY A 242 35.80 -11.11 -14.77
CA GLY A 242 35.93 -9.67 -14.65
C GLY A 242 35.04 -8.88 -15.63
N GLY A 243 34.75 -7.63 -15.26
CA GLY A 243 34.21 -6.63 -16.19
C GLY A 243 33.04 -5.77 -15.70
N GLY A 244 32.56 -5.91 -14.46
CA GLY A 244 31.54 -5.03 -13.90
C GLY A 244 32.09 -4.19 -12.75
N ASP A 245 31.84 -2.88 -12.78
CA ASP A 245 32.26 -1.91 -11.76
C ASP A 245 31.62 -2.23 -10.39
N PRO A 246 32.39 -2.78 -9.42
CA PRO A 246 31.87 -3.14 -8.09
C PRO A 246 31.43 -1.91 -7.29
N GLU A 247 31.89 -0.71 -7.65
CA GLU A 247 31.53 0.53 -6.96
C GLU A 247 30.08 0.93 -7.26
N LYS A 248 29.50 0.48 -8.39
CA LYS A 248 28.14 0.82 -8.83
C LYS A 248 27.05 0.49 -7.80
N PHE A 249 27.26 -0.53 -6.95
CA PHE A 249 26.28 -1.02 -5.97
C PHE A 249 26.79 -0.96 -4.53
N GLY A 250 27.79 -0.12 -4.25
CA GLY A 250 28.47 -0.08 -2.94
C GLY A 250 27.52 0.14 -1.75
N ASP A 251 26.44 0.91 -1.92
CA ASP A 251 25.45 1.20 -0.88
C ASP A 251 24.60 -0.02 -0.48
N LEU A 252 24.52 -1.05 -1.34
CA LEU A 252 23.81 -2.30 -1.07
C LEU A 252 24.66 -3.32 -0.31
N LYS A 253 25.99 -3.17 -0.29
CA LYS A 253 26.91 -4.12 0.34
C LYS A 253 26.59 -4.34 1.82
N LYS A 254 26.07 -3.32 2.52
CA LYS A 254 25.65 -3.37 3.93
C LYS A 254 24.54 -4.38 4.22
N PHE A 255 23.77 -4.80 3.21
CA PHE A 255 22.71 -5.79 3.37
C PHE A 255 23.19 -7.24 3.23
N PHE A 256 24.48 -7.45 2.94
CA PHE A 256 25.06 -8.76 2.70
C PHE A 256 26.28 -9.01 3.61
N PRO A 257 26.59 -10.27 3.96
CA PRO A 257 25.80 -11.46 3.65
C PRO A 257 24.48 -11.49 4.43
N LEU A 258 23.42 -12.04 3.82
CA LEU A 258 22.15 -12.28 4.48
C LEU A 258 21.79 -13.75 4.35
N LYS A 259 21.65 -14.40 5.51
CA LYS A 259 21.10 -15.73 5.62
C LYS A 259 19.58 -15.65 5.43
N VAL A 260 19.05 -16.37 4.45
CA VAL A 260 17.63 -16.35 4.10
C VAL A 260 17.04 -17.76 4.12
N GLU A 261 15.83 -17.85 4.64
CA GLU A 261 15.01 -19.06 4.61
C GLU A 261 13.84 -18.86 3.66
N TYR A 262 13.49 -19.91 2.91
CA TYR A 262 12.38 -19.86 1.97
C TYR A 262 11.78 -21.23 1.70
N ILE A 263 10.53 -21.26 1.23
CA ILE A 263 9.87 -22.48 0.73
C ILE A 263 9.96 -22.48 -0.80
N ASP A 264 10.44 -23.57 -1.38
CA ASP A 264 10.44 -23.82 -2.82
C ASP A 264 9.42 -24.89 -3.18
N LEU A 265 8.22 -24.45 -3.54
CA LEU A 265 7.12 -25.31 -3.98
C LEU A 265 7.32 -25.84 -5.41
N SER A 266 8.30 -25.35 -6.18
CA SER A 266 8.54 -25.85 -7.54
C SER A 266 8.97 -27.32 -7.57
N ILE A 267 9.56 -27.80 -6.48
CA ILE A 267 9.99 -29.20 -6.28
C ILE A 267 8.79 -30.15 -6.33
N LEU A 268 7.61 -29.69 -5.92
CA LEU A 268 6.41 -30.52 -5.85
C LEU A 268 5.82 -30.84 -7.22
N GLY A 269 6.27 -30.15 -8.29
CA GLY A 269 5.76 -30.35 -9.64
C GLY A 269 4.26 -30.10 -9.76
N LEU A 270 3.73 -29.13 -8.99
CA LEU A 270 2.31 -28.78 -9.03
C LEU A 270 1.93 -28.34 -10.44
N LYS A 271 0.83 -28.89 -10.97
CA LYS A 271 0.38 -28.57 -12.34
C LYS A 271 -0.29 -27.21 -12.41
N PHE A 272 -0.82 -26.76 -11.27
CA PHE A 272 -1.51 -25.50 -11.14
C PHE A 272 -0.83 -24.62 -10.11
N LEU A 273 -0.87 -23.31 -10.34
CA LEU A 273 -0.33 -22.31 -9.43
C LEU A 273 -1.47 -21.49 -8.84
N HIS A 274 -1.43 -21.26 -7.53
CA HIS A 274 -2.39 -20.38 -6.89
C HIS A 274 -1.92 -18.93 -6.99
N PRO A 275 -2.75 -17.99 -7.48
CA PRO A 275 -2.33 -16.59 -7.69
C PRO A 275 -1.82 -15.87 -6.44
N ARG A 276 -2.22 -16.33 -5.24
CA ARG A 276 -1.82 -15.74 -3.94
C ARG A 276 -0.71 -16.51 -3.22
N CYS A 277 -0.25 -17.64 -3.77
CA CYS A 277 0.82 -18.47 -3.19
C CYS A 277 1.94 -18.63 -4.23
N PRO A 278 3.03 -17.84 -4.13
CA PRO A 278 4.14 -17.93 -5.08
C PRO A 278 4.89 -19.26 -4.92
N LEU A 279 5.56 -19.70 -5.99
CA LEU A 279 6.38 -20.92 -5.94
C LEU A 279 7.55 -20.80 -4.97
N SER A 280 8.12 -19.61 -4.84
CA SER A 280 9.18 -19.31 -3.88
C SER A 280 8.66 -18.34 -2.83
N ILE A 281 8.53 -18.83 -1.59
CA ILE A 281 8.01 -18.06 -0.45
C ILE A 281 9.18 -17.67 0.45
N PHE A 282 9.53 -16.39 0.46
CA PHE A 282 10.49 -15.86 1.44
C PHE A 282 9.92 -15.95 2.85
N ILE A 283 10.65 -16.58 3.78
CA ILE A 283 10.25 -16.70 5.19
C ILE A 283 10.86 -15.52 5.95
N ARG A 284 10.00 -14.65 6.47
CA ARG A 284 10.41 -13.50 7.27
C ARG A 284 10.65 -13.94 8.72
N LYS A 285 11.58 -13.28 9.42
CA LYS A 285 11.74 -13.46 10.88
C LYS A 285 10.43 -13.17 11.63
N GLU A 286 9.64 -12.24 11.11
CA GLU A 286 8.33 -11.87 11.67
C GLU A 286 7.35 -13.06 11.71
N TYR A 287 7.51 -14.07 10.87
CA TYR A 287 6.65 -15.26 10.87
C TYR A 287 6.89 -16.13 12.10
N ALA A 288 8.14 -16.26 12.56
CA ALA A 288 8.45 -16.95 13.81
C ALA A 288 7.88 -16.17 15.00
N ILE A 289 8.11 -14.84 15.05
CA ILE A 289 7.62 -13.98 16.13
C ILE A 289 6.09 -14.07 16.29
N ILE A 290 5.35 -14.00 15.17
CA ILE A 290 3.89 -14.09 15.25
C ILE A 290 3.42 -15.51 15.58
N SER A 291 4.11 -16.57 15.13
CA SER A 291 3.81 -17.94 15.55
C SER A 291 3.98 -18.12 17.06
N ASP A 292 5.09 -17.66 17.64
CA ASP A 292 5.35 -17.74 19.09
C ASP A 292 4.24 -17.04 19.89
N VAL A 293 3.81 -15.85 19.44
CA VAL A 293 2.71 -15.10 20.06
C VAL A 293 1.40 -15.88 19.97
N LEU A 294 1.10 -16.53 18.85
CA LEU A 294 -0.12 -17.32 18.68
C LEU A 294 -0.10 -18.64 19.46
N GLU A 295 1.06 -19.25 19.64
CA GLU A 295 1.23 -20.52 20.37
C GLU A 295 1.11 -20.32 21.89
N SER A 296 1.50 -19.15 22.39
CA SER A 296 1.34 -18.80 23.82
C SER A 296 -0.13 -18.66 24.30
N ARG A 297 -1.12 -18.66 23.38
CA ARG A 297 -2.52 -18.31 23.66
C ARG A 297 -3.45 -19.48 24.02
N GLY A 298 -2.91 -20.67 24.27
CA GLY A 298 -3.70 -21.87 24.56
C GLY A 298 -4.33 -22.50 23.32
N THR A 299 -5.08 -23.59 23.51
CA THR A 299 -5.70 -24.39 22.44
C THR A 299 -7.17 -24.02 22.21
N GLY A 300 -7.75 -24.56 21.13
CA GLY A 300 -9.14 -24.35 20.75
C GLY A 300 -9.54 -22.87 20.60
N ARG A 301 -10.81 -22.57 20.88
CA ARG A 301 -11.40 -21.25 20.69
C ARG A 301 -10.67 -20.14 21.44
N GLN A 302 -10.07 -20.44 22.60
CA GLN A 302 -9.31 -19.49 23.41
C GLN A 302 -8.05 -18.95 22.71
N GLY A 303 -7.42 -19.79 21.88
CA GLY A 303 -6.27 -19.41 21.07
C GLY A 303 -6.60 -18.61 19.81
N SER A 304 -7.88 -18.35 19.51
CA SER A 304 -8.29 -17.71 18.26
C SER A 304 -7.74 -16.29 18.15
N ALA A 305 -7.31 -15.89 16.96
CA ALA A 305 -6.67 -14.61 16.77
C ALA A 305 -6.87 -14.03 15.37
N VAL A 306 -6.73 -12.72 15.29
CA VAL A 306 -6.59 -12.00 14.02
C VAL A 306 -5.16 -11.53 13.89
N VAL A 307 -4.50 -11.91 12.80
CA VAL A 307 -3.19 -11.38 12.40
C VAL A 307 -3.42 -10.25 11.40
N SER A 308 -3.06 -9.02 11.81
CA SER A 308 -3.28 -7.80 11.04
C SER A 308 -2.00 -6.97 10.88
N GLY A 309 -2.12 -5.78 10.28
CA GLY A 309 -1.00 -4.91 9.95
C GLY A 309 -1.04 -4.43 8.50
N GLN A 310 -0.03 -3.65 8.10
CA GLN A 310 -0.01 -2.97 6.80
C GLN A 310 -0.21 -3.90 5.59
N PRO A 311 -0.95 -3.50 4.54
CA PRO A 311 -1.05 -4.27 3.31
C PRO A 311 0.33 -4.49 2.68
N GLY A 312 0.63 -5.73 2.26
CA GLY A 312 1.92 -6.06 1.63
C GLY A 312 3.02 -6.57 2.57
N ILE A 313 2.79 -6.67 3.88
CA ILE A 313 3.76 -7.24 4.83
C ILE A 313 3.84 -8.78 4.83
N GLY A 314 3.11 -9.46 3.96
CA GLY A 314 3.17 -10.93 3.85
C GLY A 314 2.27 -11.72 4.81
N LYS A 315 1.16 -11.14 5.29
CA LYS A 315 0.17 -11.86 6.13
C LYS A 315 -0.43 -13.09 5.44
N THR A 316 -0.80 -12.94 4.17
CA THR A 316 -1.32 -14.05 3.34
C THR A 316 -0.26 -15.14 3.16
N THR A 317 0.99 -14.74 2.91
CA THR A 317 2.12 -15.66 2.78
C THR A 317 2.37 -16.44 4.07
N TYR A 318 2.28 -15.77 5.23
CA TYR A 318 2.32 -16.43 6.54
C TYR A 318 1.21 -17.48 6.71
N LEU A 319 -0.01 -17.17 6.28
CA LEU A 319 -1.14 -18.11 6.32
C LEU A 319 -0.85 -19.39 5.50
N TYR A 320 -0.28 -19.25 4.30
CA TYR A 320 0.11 -20.40 3.48
C TYR A 320 1.30 -21.18 4.05
N GLN A 321 2.28 -20.49 4.63
CA GLN A 321 3.40 -21.12 5.33
C GLN A 321 2.90 -21.99 6.49
N ARG A 322 1.97 -21.46 7.32
CA ARG A 322 1.33 -22.22 8.39
C ARG A 322 0.49 -23.39 7.87
N LEU A 323 -0.25 -23.21 6.77
CA LEU A 323 -0.97 -24.32 6.12
C LEU A 323 0.00 -25.44 5.70
N ILE A 324 1.10 -25.09 5.05
CA ILE A 324 2.13 -26.05 4.61
C ILE A 324 2.71 -26.82 5.80
N ASP A 325 3.06 -26.14 6.89
CA ASP A 325 3.56 -26.79 8.12
C ASP A 325 2.56 -27.80 8.69
N ARG A 326 1.28 -27.42 8.74
CA ARG A 326 0.22 -28.31 9.24
C ARG A 326 -0.01 -29.51 8.33
N LEU A 327 0.02 -29.33 7.01
CA LEU A 327 -0.08 -30.43 6.05
C LEU A 327 1.09 -31.41 6.21
N LEU A 328 2.32 -30.92 6.29
CA LEU A 328 3.52 -31.73 6.52
C LEU A 328 3.39 -32.58 7.79
N ALA A 329 2.83 -32.00 8.85
CA ALA A 329 2.59 -32.69 10.13
C ALA A 329 1.33 -33.58 10.16
N GLY A 330 0.57 -33.65 9.07
CA GLY A 330 -0.70 -34.42 9.03
C GLY A 330 -1.76 -33.88 10.00
N MET A 331 -1.70 -32.59 10.34
CA MET A 331 -2.60 -31.99 11.31
C MET A 331 -3.92 -31.55 10.66
N PRO A 332 -5.08 -31.98 11.20
CA PRO A 332 -6.39 -31.54 10.72
C PRO A 332 -6.50 -30.01 10.66
N THR A 333 -6.90 -29.49 9.50
CA THR A 333 -6.87 -28.04 9.25
C THR A 333 -8.06 -27.60 8.42
N TYR A 334 -8.79 -26.59 8.89
CA TYR A 334 -9.74 -25.88 8.04
C TYR A 334 -9.03 -24.73 7.34
N PHE A 335 -9.31 -24.51 6.06
CA PHE A 335 -8.82 -23.36 5.32
C PHE A 335 -10.00 -22.66 4.65
N GLN A 336 -10.22 -21.40 4.98
CA GLN A 336 -11.19 -20.55 4.32
C GLN A 336 -10.51 -19.63 3.31
N THR A 337 -10.93 -19.72 2.05
CA THR A 337 -10.45 -18.84 0.98
C THR A 337 -10.99 -17.42 1.11
N VAL A 338 -10.42 -16.51 0.32
CA VAL A 338 -10.94 -15.13 0.18
C VAL A 338 -12.37 -15.06 -0.35
N ASP A 339 -12.80 -16.08 -1.08
CA ASP A 339 -14.15 -16.25 -1.62
C ASP A 339 -15.08 -16.93 -0.60
N GLY A 340 -14.56 -17.26 0.59
CA GLY A 340 -15.29 -17.84 1.70
C GLY A 340 -15.62 -19.32 1.55
N ASP A 341 -15.03 -20.00 0.57
CA ASP A 341 -15.06 -21.45 0.46
C ASP A 341 -14.22 -22.04 1.58
N VAL A 342 -14.74 -23.08 2.24
CA VAL A 342 -14.04 -23.73 3.35
C VAL A 342 -13.67 -25.15 2.96
N PHE A 343 -12.40 -25.47 3.13
CA PHE A 343 -11.85 -26.81 2.90
C PHE A 343 -11.36 -27.37 4.22
N TYR A 344 -11.65 -28.64 4.49
CA TYR A 344 -11.10 -29.39 5.60
C TYR A 344 -10.06 -30.37 5.07
N PHE A 345 -8.83 -30.23 5.55
CA PHE A 345 -7.70 -31.09 5.26
C PHE A 345 -7.58 -32.13 6.38
N SER A 346 -7.89 -33.38 6.07
CA SER A 346 -7.55 -34.58 6.86
C SER A 346 -6.86 -35.59 5.94
N ASP A 347 -6.99 -36.90 6.17
CA ASP A 347 -6.54 -37.92 5.19
C ASP A 347 -7.16 -37.72 3.80
N GLU A 348 -8.32 -37.08 3.75
CA GLU A 348 -8.93 -36.58 2.52
C GLU A 348 -9.26 -35.09 2.64
N ILE A 349 -9.32 -34.41 1.49
CA ILE A 349 -9.80 -33.02 1.44
C ILE A 349 -11.30 -32.99 1.18
N LYS A 350 -12.04 -32.36 2.10
CA LYS A 350 -13.49 -32.18 2.03
C LYS A 350 -13.84 -30.71 1.87
N PHE A 351 -14.85 -30.42 1.05
CA PHE A 351 -15.48 -29.11 1.04
C PHE A 351 -16.48 -29.05 2.20
N ILE A 352 -16.48 -27.95 2.97
CA ILE A 352 -17.30 -27.80 4.17
C ILE A 352 -18.24 -26.61 4.04
N ASP A 353 -19.50 -26.87 4.34
CA ASP A 353 -20.58 -25.90 4.47
C ASP A 353 -21.33 -26.09 5.81
N ASN A 354 -22.50 -25.48 5.95
CA ASN A 354 -23.31 -25.57 7.17
C ASN A 354 -23.82 -26.99 7.47
N GLU A 355 -24.00 -27.81 6.44
CA GLU A 355 -24.61 -29.14 6.55
C GLU A 355 -23.52 -30.18 6.87
N THR A 356 -22.42 -30.10 6.12
CA THR A 356 -21.32 -31.07 6.16
C THR A 356 -20.34 -30.89 7.31
N ILE A 357 -20.42 -29.80 8.08
CA ILE A 357 -19.50 -29.58 9.20
C ILE A 357 -19.69 -30.57 10.35
N TYR A 358 -20.93 -31.05 10.56
CA TYR A 358 -21.25 -32.00 11.61
C TYR A 358 -20.80 -33.43 11.26
N ASP A 359 -20.48 -33.69 10.00
CA ASP A 359 -19.94 -34.97 9.53
C ASP A 359 -18.42 -35.11 9.83
N VAL A 360 -17.84 -34.11 10.48
CA VAL A 360 -16.41 -34.04 10.81
C VAL A 360 -16.25 -33.93 12.32
N GLU A 361 -15.88 -35.04 12.96
CA GLU A 361 -15.43 -35.01 14.36
C GLU A 361 -14.01 -34.44 14.42
N VAL A 362 -13.81 -33.40 15.25
CA VAL A 362 -12.52 -32.75 15.47
C VAL A 362 -12.24 -32.65 16.96
N ASP A 363 -11.27 -33.41 17.44
CA ASP A 363 -10.81 -33.35 18.83
C ASP A 363 -10.13 -32.00 19.12
N GLU A 364 -9.15 -31.59 18.29
CA GLU A 364 -8.58 -30.24 18.27
C GLU A 364 -8.15 -29.87 16.83
N GLY A 365 -8.48 -28.66 16.37
CA GLY A 365 -8.18 -28.21 15.01
C GLY A 365 -7.87 -26.73 14.90
N GLU A 366 -7.17 -26.33 13.84
CA GLU A 366 -7.00 -24.91 13.49
C GLU A 366 -7.76 -24.56 12.21
N ALA A 367 -8.42 -23.40 12.22
CA ALA A 367 -9.03 -22.82 11.04
C ALA A 367 -8.24 -21.60 10.57
N LEU A 368 -7.60 -21.72 9.42
CA LEU A 368 -6.83 -20.68 8.76
C LEU A 368 -7.74 -19.90 7.80
N VAL A 369 -7.92 -18.60 8.02
CA VAL A 369 -8.88 -17.77 7.28
C VAL A 369 -8.18 -16.62 6.55
N ASP A 370 -8.22 -16.62 5.21
CA ASP A 370 -7.76 -15.48 4.39
C ASP A 370 -8.88 -14.43 4.31
N GLY A 371 -8.87 -13.47 5.23
CA GLY A 371 -9.93 -12.45 5.38
C GLY A 371 -9.65 -11.13 4.67
N ASP A 372 -8.76 -11.10 3.68
CA ASP A 372 -8.29 -9.84 3.08
C ASP A 372 -9.31 -9.18 2.13
N GLN A 373 -10.26 -9.95 1.57
CA GLN A 373 -11.26 -9.47 0.60
C GLN A 373 -12.66 -9.22 1.21
N ASP A 374 -13.71 -9.38 0.41
CA ASP A 374 -15.11 -9.10 0.74
C ASP A 374 -15.60 -9.99 1.89
N ILE A 375 -15.17 -11.27 1.89
CA ILE A 375 -15.41 -12.19 3.00
C ILE A 375 -14.26 -12.07 3.99
N HIS A 376 -14.49 -11.22 5.00
CA HIS A 376 -13.47 -10.74 5.94
C HIS A 376 -13.63 -11.30 7.36
N LYS A 377 -14.60 -12.20 7.55
CA LYS A 377 -14.87 -12.91 8.81
C LYS A 377 -14.84 -14.42 8.56
N PRO A 378 -14.55 -15.24 9.58
CA PRO A 378 -14.76 -16.67 9.49
C PRO A 378 -16.23 -16.97 9.21
N ARG A 379 -16.51 -18.07 8.52
CA ARG A 379 -17.87 -18.64 8.47
C ARG A 379 -18.34 -18.95 9.89
N SER A 380 -19.62 -18.69 10.18
CA SER A 380 -20.18 -18.78 11.54
C SER A 380 -19.99 -20.16 12.16
N TYR A 381 -20.06 -21.20 11.34
CA TYR A 381 -19.86 -22.59 11.77
C TYR A 381 -18.43 -22.91 12.23
N LEU A 382 -17.41 -22.20 11.73
CA LEU A 382 -16.04 -22.34 12.22
C LEU A 382 -15.87 -21.74 13.63
N THR A 383 -16.71 -20.77 13.98
CA THR A 383 -16.67 -20.09 15.29
C THR A 383 -17.57 -20.71 16.35
N SER A 384 -18.49 -21.60 15.96
CA SER A 384 -19.38 -22.30 16.89
C SER A 384 -18.75 -23.53 17.53
N ILE A 385 -17.67 -24.07 16.97
CA ILE A 385 -16.98 -25.25 17.49
C ILE A 385 -15.92 -24.82 18.50
N TYR A 386 -16.04 -25.30 19.75
CA TYR A 386 -15.15 -24.91 20.85
C TYR A 386 -13.70 -25.39 20.69
N ASN A 387 -13.51 -26.51 20.00
CA ASN A 387 -12.20 -27.14 19.80
C ASN A 387 -11.41 -26.55 18.62
N ILE A 388 -11.98 -25.58 17.90
CA ILE A 388 -11.33 -24.95 16.75
C ILE A 388 -10.68 -23.63 17.16
N LYS A 389 -9.37 -23.53 16.92
CA LYS A 389 -8.61 -22.29 17.01
C LYS A 389 -8.64 -21.57 15.66
N VAL A 390 -9.29 -20.41 15.61
CA VAL A 390 -9.42 -19.65 14.35
C VAL A 390 -8.30 -18.62 14.23
N ILE A 391 -7.44 -18.77 13.21
CA ILE A 391 -6.40 -17.80 12.85
C ILE A 391 -6.79 -17.10 11.56
N LEU A 392 -7.17 -15.83 11.67
CA LEU A 392 -7.58 -15.02 10.53
C LEU A 392 -6.50 -14.01 10.16
N ALA A 393 -6.00 -14.05 8.93
CA ALA A 393 -5.06 -13.06 8.40
C ALA A 393 -5.80 -12.02 7.57
N SER A 394 -5.77 -10.74 7.96
CA SER A 394 -6.23 -9.66 7.08
C SER A 394 -5.76 -8.27 7.47
N SER A 395 -5.77 -7.35 6.52
CA SER A 395 -5.46 -5.93 6.76
C SER A 395 -6.46 -5.32 7.76
N PRO A 396 -6.15 -4.18 8.42
CA PRO A 396 -7.03 -3.59 9.42
C PRO A 396 -8.44 -3.34 8.88
N LYS A 397 -9.44 -3.59 9.72
CA LYS A 397 -10.86 -3.44 9.38
C LYS A 397 -11.57 -2.84 10.60
N VAL A 398 -12.68 -2.14 10.36
CA VAL A 398 -13.56 -1.64 11.43
C VAL A 398 -13.93 -2.69 12.45
N GLU A 399 -14.08 -2.25 13.70
CA GLU A 399 -14.45 -3.10 14.83
C GLU A 399 -15.71 -3.93 14.56
N ARG A 400 -16.71 -3.37 13.86
CA ARG A 400 -17.91 -4.11 13.43
C ARG A 400 -17.59 -5.37 12.64
N LYS A 401 -16.55 -5.33 11.78
CA LYS A 401 -16.06 -6.48 11.00
C LYS A 401 -15.27 -7.48 11.85
N ARG A 402 -14.86 -7.12 13.07
CA ARG A 402 -14.16 -7.96 14.05
C ARG A 402 -15.07 -8.44 15.19
N ARG A 403 -16.37 -8.13 15.15
CA ARG A 403 -17.35 -8.48 16.20
C ARG A 403 -17.39 -9.97 16.53
N TRP A 404 -17.04 -10.84 15.57
CA TRP A 404 -16.98 -12.28 15.79
C TRP A 404 -15.98 -12.69 16.89
N LEU A 405 -14.90 -11.93 17.11
CA LEU A 405 -13.98 -12.17 18.24
C LEU A 405 -14.69 -11.99 19.58
N LYS A 406 -15.49 -10.93 19.73
CA LYS A 406 -16.29 -10.69 20.95
C LYS A 406 -17.35 -11.77 21.16
N GLN A 407 -17.85 -12.36 20.08
CA GLN A 407 -18.78 -13.50 20.14
C GLN A 407 -18.11 -14.77 20.64
N LEU A 408 -16.77 -14.80 20.78
CA LEU A 408 -16.06 -15.93 21.38
C LEU A 408 -16.13 -15.99 22.91
N GLY A 409 -16.53 -14.90 23.55
CA GLY A 409 -16.51 -14.71 25.00
C GLY A 409 -15.61 -13.55 25.42
N ASP A 410 -15.82 -13.02 26.62
CA ASP A 410 -15.02 -11.90 27.14
C ASP A 410 -13.56 -12.32 27.32
N GLY A 411 -12.65 -11.52 26.77
CA GLY A 411 -11.20 -11.81 26.76
C GLY A 411 -10.77 -12.92 25.80
N VAL A 412 -11.71 -13.54 25.07
CA VAL A 412 -11.43 -14.63 24.14
C VAL A 412 -11.01 -14.09 22.78
N GLY A 413 -9.78 -14.43 22.42
CA GLY A 413 -9.15 -14.04 21.17
C GLY A 413 -8.69 -12.58 21.07
N GLN A 414 -7.65 -12.35 20.28
CA GLN A 414 -6.98 -11.05 20.19
C GLN A 414 -6.61 -10.69 18.76
N THR A 415 -6.40 -9.39 18.53
CA THR A 415 -5.82 -8.91 17.27
C THR A 415 -4.36 -8.57 17.49
N TYR A 416 -3.51 -9.16 16.66
CA TYR A 416 -2.08 -8.92 16.64
C TYR A 416 -1.66 -8.17 15.39
N ILE A 417 -0.55 -7.46 15.50
CA ILE A 417 0.09 -6.77 14.39
C ILE A 417 1.37 -7.49 13.98
N MET A 418 1.51 -7.78 12.69
CA MET A 418 2.80 -8.10 12.10
C MET A 418 3.52 -6.79 11.73
N ASP A 419 4.81 -6.73 12.01
CA ASP A 419 5.64 -5.57 11.68
C ASP A 419 5.96 -5.49 10.18
N LEU A 420 6.36 -4.29 9.76
CA LEU A 420 6.88 -3.97 8.43
C LEU A 420 8.16 -4.77 8.14
N TRP A 421 8.55 -4.79 6.87
CA TRP A 421 9.80 -5.42 6.45
C TRP A 421 11.02 -4.71 7.06
N GLU A 422 12.00 -5.48 7.52
CA GLU A 422 13.35 -4.95 7.76
C GLU A 422 13.97 -4.53 6.42
N GLU A 423 14.84 -3.52 6.41
CA GLU A 423 15.38 -2.99 5.16
C GLU A 423 16.17 -4.05 4.37
N ALA A 424 16.99 -4.85 5.06
CA ALA A 424 17.74 -5.95 4.44
C ALA A 424 16.81 -7.03 3.86
N GLU A 425 15.82 -7.50 4.65
CA GLU A 425 14.81 -8.48 4.19
C GLU A 425 14.05 -7.94 2.97
N PHE A 426 13.56 -6.70 3.04
CA PHE A 426 12.79 -6.06 1.97
C PHE A 426 13.57 -6.01 0.66
N THR A 427 14.83 -5.58 0.73
CA THR A 427 15.68 -5.38 -0.43
C THR A 427 16.10 -6.72 -1.04
N VAL A 428 16.55 -7.68 -0.22
CA VAL A 428 16.96 -9.01 -0.69
C VAL A 428 15.77 -9.80 -1.22
N ALA A 429 14.62 -9.79 -0.54
CA ALA A 429 13.41 -10.44 -1.02
C ALA A 429 12.94 -9.87 -2.37
N GLY A 430 13.04 -8.56 -2.56
CA GLY A 430 12.78 -7.93 -3.85
C GLY A 430 13.69 -8.47 -4.96
N PHE A 431 15.01 -8.48 -4.74
CA PHE A 431 15.96 -8.90 -5.78
C PHE A 431 15.87 -10.38 -6.11
N PHE A 432 15.73 -11.25 -5.10
CA PHE A 432 15.87 -12.70 -5.30
C PHE A 432 14.54 -13.47 -5.37
N PHE A 433 13.45 -12.94 -4.80
CA PHE A 433 12.20 -13.70 -4.65
C PHE A 433 11.00 -13.06 -5.34
N TYR A 434 11.03 -11.75 -5.58
CA TYR A 434 9.96 -11.10 -6.33
C TYR A 434 9.97 -11.58 -7.80
N PRO A 435 8.82 -11.97 -8.38
CA PRO A 435 8.79 -12.58 -9.71
C PRO A 435 9.25 -11.71 -10.88
N TRP A 436 9.36 -10.40 -10.67
CA TRP A 436 9.74 -9.44 -11.69
C TRP A 436 11.16 -8.93 -11.46
N ASP A 437 11.85 -8.59 -12.53
CA ASP A 437 13.10 -7.82 -12.45
C ASP A 437 12.84 -6.46 -11.80
N ILE A 438 13.73 -6.07 -10.88
CA ILE A 438 13.66 -4.79 -10.16
C ILE A 438 15.07 -4.21 -10.01
N PRO A 439 15.52 -3.36 -10.95
CA PRO A 439 16.82 -2.72 -10.86
C PRO A 439 17.00 -1.92 -9.56
N PRO A 440 18.21 -1.93 -8.97
CA PRO A 440 18.51 -1.24 -7.72
C PRO A 440 18.10 0.24 -7.68
N CYS A 441 18.34 0.98 -8.76
CA CYS A 441 18.01 2.39 -8.87
C CYS A 441 16.49 2.64 -8.77
N ARG A 442 15.67 1.79 -9.40
CA ARG A 442 14.21 1.87 -9.38
C ARG A 442 13.65 1.49 -8.00
N LEU A 443 14.21 0.46 -7.37
CA LEU A 443 13.83 0.10 -5.99
C LEU A 443 14.15 1.23 -5.01
N LYS A 444 15.32 1.86 -5.16
CA LYS A 444 15.72 3.02 -4.36
C LYS A 444 14.72 4.15 -4.53
N GLU A 445 14.35 4.53 -5.75
CA GLU A 445 13.33 5.56 -6.00
C GLU A 445 11.96 5.17 -5.44
N ALA A 446 11.48 3.94 -5.66
CA ALA A 446 10.19 3.49 -5.16
C ALA A 446 10.11 3.53 -3.63
N LYS A 447 11.19 3.17 -2.91
CA LYS A 447 11.27 3.28 -1.46
C LYS A 447 11.08 4.71 -0.95
N LEU A 448 11.63 5.70 -1.66
CA LEU A 448 11.47 7.11 -1.28
C LEU A 448 10.02 7.58 -1.32
N HIS A 449 9.23 7.04 -2.26
CA HIS A 449 7.84 7.43 -2.42
C HIS A 449 6.89 6.58 -1.56
N PHE A 450 7.13 5.28 -1.45
CA PHE A 450 6.13 4.33 -0.94
C PHE A 450 6.57 3.55 0.31
N GLY A 451 7.77 3.82 0.83
CA GLY A 451 8.32 3.16 2.01
C GLY A 451 8.71 1.70 1.77
N LEU A 452 8.79 0.92 2.86
CA LEU A 452 9.10 -0.53 2.83
C LEU A 452 7.82 -1.37 2.62
N ASN A 453 6.91 -0.88 1.79
CA ASN A 453 5.69 -1.57 1.42
C ASN A 453 5.94 -2.46 0.20
N ALA A 454 6.17 -3.76 0.41
CA ALA A 454 6.48 -4.68 -0.70
C ALA A 454 5.43 -4.67 -1.82
N ARG A 455 4.14 -4.58 -1.49
CA ARG A 455 3.06 -4.59 -2.49
C ARG A 455 3.17 -3.42 -3.48
N GLN A 456 3.43 -2.21 -2.99
CA GLN A 456 3.50 -1.03 -3.85
C GLN A 456 4.91 -0.72 -4.32
N SER A 457 5.92 -0.83 -3.45
CA SER A 457 7.29 -0.47 -3.78
C SER A 457 7.91 -1.44 -4.78
N TRP A 458 7.69 -2.76 -4.65
CA TRP A 458 8.18 -3.71 -5.66
C TRP A 458 7.40 -3.60 -6.97
N ASP A 459 6.09 -3.37 -6.90
CA ASP A 459 5.25 -3.17 -8.09
C ASP A 459 5.67 -1.92 -8.87
N ALA A 460 5.84 -0.79 -8.18
CA ALA A 460 6.33 0.45 -8.76
C ALA A 460 7.72 0.30 -9.38
N SER A 461 8.55 -0.58 -8.82
CA SER A 461 9.90 -0.83 -9.33
C SER A 461 9.94 -1.61 -10.64
N ARG A 462 8.81 -2.15 -11.15
CA ARG A 462 8.77 -2.99 -12.36
C ARG A 462 8.99 -2.25 -13.67
N SER A 463 8.60 -0.99 -13.77
CA SER A 463 8.87 -0.10 -14.93
C SER A 463 8.66 1.36 -14.54
N ASN A 464 9.12 2.30 -15.38
CA ASN A 464 8.79 3.72 -15.18
C ASN A 464 7.28 3.98 -15.29
N THR A 465 6.58 3.21 -16.13
CA THR A 465 5.12 3.27 -16.26
C THR A 465 4.43 2.88 -14.95
N THR A 466 4.83 1.76 -14.32
CA THR A 466 4.25 1.35 -13.04
C THR A 466 4.57 2.35 -11.94
N LEU A 467 5.80 2.85 -11.87
CA LEU A 467 6.17 3.89 -10.90
C LEU A 467 5.27 5.13 -11.00
N ASN A 468 5.08 5.64 -12.21
CA ASN A 468 4.24 6.82 -12.45
C ASN A 468 2.76 6.53 -12.19
N ALA A 469 2.26 5.35 -12.58
CA ALA A 469 0.90 4.93 -12.30
C ALA A 469 0.64 4.80 -10.78
N THR A 470 1.58 4.23 -10.01
CA THR A 470 1.47 4.15 -8.55
C THR A 470 1.53 5.55 -7.92
N LYS A 471 2.43 6.44 -8.39
CA LYS A 471 2.48 7.85 -7.94
C LYS A 471 1.13 8.54 -8.17
N GLU A 472 0.54 8.38 -9.36
CA GLU A 472 -0.74 9.02 -9.70
C GLU A 472 -1.93 8.41 -8.96
N SER A 473 -1.91 7.10 -8.70
CA SER A 473 -2.90 6.44 -7.84
C SER A 473 -2.88 7.02 -6.42
N VAL A 474 -1.69 7.24 -5.84
CA VAL A 474 -1.56 7.89 -4.54
C VAL A 474 -2.05 9.34 -4.59
N ARG A 475 -1.67 10.13 -5.60
CA ARG A 475 -2.19 11.51 -5.76
C ARG A 475 -3.71 11.55 -5.85
N THR A 476 -4.30 10.70 -6.67
CA THR A 476 -5.76 10.59 -6.81
C THR A 476 -6.41 10.22 -5.49
N THR A 477 -5.83 9.27 -4.75
CA THR A 477 -6.31 8.87 -3.42
C THR A 477 -6.28 10.03 -2.42
N VAL A 478 -5.22 10.85 -2.45
CA VAL A 478 -5.09 12.04 -1.59
C VAL A 478 -6.10 13.13 -1.99
N ARG A 479 -6.28 13.40 -3.29
CA ARG A 479 -7.27 14.39 -3.78
C ARG A 479 -8.72 14.02 -3.45
N GLN A 480 -9.01 12.73 -3.31
CA GLN A 480 -10.35 12.23 -2.96
C GLN A 480 -10.61 12.21 -1.44
N MET A 481 -9.68 12.70 -0.62
CA MET A 481 -9.87 12.78 0.82
C MET A 481 -11.03 13.70 1.21
N PRO A 482 -11.85 13.33 2.21
CA PRO A 482 -12.94 14.19 2.65
C PRO A 482 -12.43 15.49 3.28
N ALA A 483 -12.78 16.63 2.69
CA ALA A 483 -12.34 17.95 3.16
C ALA A 483 -12.77 18.28 4.62
N MET A 484 -13.79 17.63 5.16
CA MET A 484 -14.24 17.82 6.55
C MET A 484 -13.50 16.92 7.57
N MET A 485 -12.76 15.92 7.13
CA MET A 485 -12.07 14.99 8.03
C MET A 485 -10.76 15.60 8.49
N SER A 486 -10.51 15.71 9.80
CA SER A 486 -9.22 16.22 10.29
C SER A 486 -8.07 15.22 10.07
N LEU A 487 -6.83 15.70 9.94
CA LEU A 487 -5.63 14.84 9.88
C LEU A 487 -5.47 13.94 11.11
N ARG A 488 -5.94 14.40 12.28
CA ARG A 488 -6.03 13.59 13.49
C ARG A 488 -6.97 12.40 13.29
N SER A 489 -8.18 12.66 12.79
CA SER A 489 -9.13 11.59 12.50
C SER A 489 -8.56 10.61 11.48
N LEU A 490 -7.87 11.10 10.44
CA LEU A 490 -7.21 10.24 9.45
C LEU A 490 -6.15 9.32 10.08
N LEU A 491 -5.36 9.85 11.04
CA LEU A 491 -4.36 9.10 11.79
C LEU A 491 -5.01 8.01 12.66
N ASP A 492 -6.04 8.37 13.44
CA ASP A 492 -6.80 7.44 14.30
C ASP A 492 -7.47 6.33 13.47
N ASN A 493 -7.86 6.65 12.23
CA ASN A 493 -8.50 5.71 11.32
C ASN A 493 -7.54 4.66 10.73
N THR A 494 -6.24 4.82 10.90
CA THR A 494 -5.24 3.81 10.48
C THR A 494 -5.35 2.52 11.29
N THR A 495 -5.71 2.62 12.57
CA THR A 495 -5.93 1.45 13.44
C THR A 495 -7.40 1.05 13.50
N SER A 496 -8.33 2.01 13.41
CA SER A 496 -9.77 1.70 13.46
C SER A 496 -10.34 1.19 12.13
N GLY A 497 -9.67 1.41 10.99
CA GLY A 497 -10.09 0.93 9.66
C GLY A 497 -11.40 1.55 9.14
N SER A 498 -11.83 2.68 9.71
CA SER A 498 -13.13 3.33 9.46
C SER A 498 -13.24 4.08 8.14
N VAL A 499 -12.11 4.47 7.54
CA VAL A 499 -12.07 5.23 6.30
C VAL A 499 -11.35 4.41 5.24
N VAL A 500 -12.08 4.14 4.15
CA VAL A 500 -11.66 3.51 2.89
C VAL A 500 -10.17 3.74 2.63
N GLY A 501 -9.33 2.70 2.59
CA GLY A 501 -7.98 2.58 1.96
C GLY A 501 -6.90 3.66 2.15
N ILE A 502 -7.28 4.87 2.50
CA ILE A 502 -6.57 6.14 2.40
C ILE A 502 -5.62 6.25 3.59
N SER A 503 -6.06 5.93 4.81
CA SER A 503 -5.19 5.95 5.99
C SER A 503 -3.96 5.05 5.81
N HIS A 504 -4.10 3.86 5.20
CA HIS A 504 -2.96 2.97 4.91
C HIS A 504 -2.10 3.44 3.72
N THR A 505 -2.64 4.30 2.86
CA THR A 505 -1.84 4.98 1.83
C THR A 505 -0.94 6.03 2.44
N VAL A 506 -1.37 6.69 3.52
CA VAL A 506 -0.67 7.82 4.18
C VAL A 506 0.23 7.38 5.33
N PHE A 507 -0.28 6.48 6.17
CA PHE A 507 0.35 6.07 7.40
C PHE A 507 0.68 4.58 7.38
N GLU A 508 1.82 4.24 7.95
CA GLU A 508 2.26 2.88 8.21
C GLU A 508 2.01 2.49 9.68
N LEU A 509 1.76 1.22 9.94
CA LEU A 509 1.58 0.68 11.29
C LEU A 509 2.80 -0.13 11.69
N LYS A 510 3.23 0.03 12.94
CA LYS A 510 4.36 -0.66 13.56
C LYS A 510 3.94 -1.24 14.92
N ALA A 511 4.48 -2.40 15.27
CA ALA A 511 4.29 -2.97 16.60
C ALA A 511 4.91 -2.06 17.68
N LEU A 512 4.26 -1.95 18.85
CA LEU A 512 4.83 -1.23 20.00
C LEU A 512 5.99 -2.00 20.62
N ASP A 513 5.79 -3.30 20.81
CA ASP A 513 6.64 -4.20 21.57
C ASP A 513 6.53 -5.65 21.06
N ALA A 514 7.13 -6.59 21.80
CA ALA A 514 7.14 -8.00 21.48
C ALA A 514 5.78 -8.70 21.72
N GLN A 515 4.84 -8.10 22.45
CA GLN A 515 3.50 -8.67 22.64
C GLN A 515 2.64 -8.55 21.39
N ARG A 516 3.06 -7.71 20.42
CA ARG A 516 2.41 -7.53 19.11
C ARG A 516 0.92 -7.18 19.19
N LEU A 517 0.44 -6.60 20.28
CA LEU A 517 -0.97 -6.22 20.42
C LEU A 517 -1.32 -5.11 19.43
N PHE A 518 -2.33 -5.36 18.59
CA PHE A 518 -2.75 -4.40 17.57
C PHE A 518 -3.33 -3.11 18.17
N ALA A 519 -4.01 -3.20 19.31
CA ALA A 519 -4.54 -2.04 20.04
C ALA A 519 -3.44 -1.03 20.44
N SER A 520 -2.20 -1.50 20.58
CA SER A 520 -1.05 -0.68 20.93
C SER A 520 -0.22 -0.23 19.72
N ALA A 521 -0.65 -0.54 18.48
CA ALA A 521 0.11 -0.26 17.27
C ALA A 521 0.42 1.24 17.13
N ARG A 522 1.67 1.54 16.76
CA ARG A 522 2.13 2.91 16.48
C ARG A 522 1.95 3.25 15.01
N GLN A 523 1.57 4.48 14.73
CA GLN A 523 1.45 5.03 13.39
C GLN A 523 2.68 5.88 13.06
N LYS A 524 3.15 5.81 11.83
CA LYS A 524 4.15 6.72 11.27
C LYS A 524 3.74 7.17 9.87
N ALA A 525 4.24 8.30 9.40
CA ALA A 525 4.09 8.65 7.99
C ALA A 525 4.76 7.59 7.12
N ARG A 526 4.10 7.25 6.02
CA ARG A 526 4.59 6.25 5.09
C ARG A 526 5.86 6.69 4.35
N SER A 527 5.88 7.93 3.91
CA SER A 527 7.05 8.59 3.37
C SER A 527 6.88 10.10 3.50
N ALA A 528 7.99 10.84 3.46
CA ALA A 528 7.96 12.30 3.41
C ALA A 528 7.15 12.81 2.21
N TRP A 529 7.27 12.13 1.06
CA TRP A 529 6.54 12.48 -0.15
C TRP A 529 5.01 12.36 0.00
N VAL A 530 4.51 11.24 0.55
CA VAL A 530 3.07 11.09 0.77
C VAL A 530 2.57 12.10 1.81
N MET A 531 3.35 12.34 2.86
CA MET A 531 2.98 13.31 3.88
C MET A 531 2.89 14.73 3.31
N ASP A 532 3.84 15.13 2.46
CA ASP A 532 3.82 16.43 1.78
C ASP A 532 2.58 16.59 0.87
N LEU A 533 2.20 15.56 0.12
CA LEU A 533 0.97 15.58 -0.68
C LEU A 533 -0.28 15.81 0.19
N VAL A 534 -0.38 15.08 1.30
CA VAL A 534 -1.52 15.17 2.21
C VAL A 534 -1.60 16.54 2.85
N LEU A 535 -0.48 17.05 3.40
CA LEU A 535 -0.45 18.36 4.03
C LEU A 535 -0.76 19.47 3.02
N THR A 536 -0.28 19.35 1.79
CA THR A 536 -0.57 20.32 0.73
C THR A 536 -2.06 20.34 0.38
N GLN A 537 -2.68 19.17 0.18
CA GLN A 537 -4.12 19.07 -0.07
C GLN A 537 -4.94 19.68 1.07
N TYR A 538 -4.57 19.37 2.32
CA TYR A 538 -5.26 19.89 3.49
C TYR A 538 -5.08 21.39 3.69
N GLU A 539 -3.93 21.96 3.33
CA GLU A 539 -3.68 23.40 3.41
C GLU A 539 -4.48 24.20 2.35
N GLU A 540 -4.83 23.58 1.23
CA GLU A 540 -5.73 24.16 0.23
C GLU A 540 -7.17 24.28 0.76
N ASP A 541 -7.63 23.24 1.46
CA ASP A 541 -9.01 23.16 1.98
C ASP A 541 -9.19 23.84 3.35
N GLN A 542 -8.16 23.79 4.20
CA GLN A 542 -8.19 24.25 5.59
C GLN A 542 -6.93 25.05 5.93
N LYS A 543 -7.11 26.35 6.19
CA LYS A 543 -6.02 27.21 6.66
C LYS A 543 -5.38 26.64 7.93
N ASP A 544 -4.05 26.59 7.93
CA ASP A 544 -3.21 26.19 9.07
C ASP A 544 -3.34 24.70 9.48
N ALA A 545 -3.90 23.84 8.63
CA ALA A 545 -4.09 22.41 8.92
C ALA A 545 -2.78 21.70 9.32
N ALA A 546 -1.67 21.97 8.63
CA ALA A 546 -0.37 21.40 8.96
C ALA A 546 0.14 21.82 10.35
N ARG A 547 -0.07 23.09 10.73
CA ARG A 547 0.30 23.61 12.05
C ARG A 547 -0.52 22.96 13.16
N LEU A 548 -1.84 22.91 12.98
CA LEU A 548 -2.74 22.28 13.95
C LEU A 548 -2.42 20.79 14.12
N PHE A 549 -2.09 20.11 13.03
CA PHE A 549 -1.65 18.72 13.09
C PHE A 549 -0.29 18.57 13.79
N TYR A 550 0.67 19.44 13.49
CA TYR A 550 1.97 19.47 14.17
C TYR A 550 1.81 19.66 15.69
N GLU A 551 1.04 20.65 16.13
CA GLU A 551 0.76 20.89 17.55
C GLU A 551 0.16 19.66 18.25
N HIS A 552 -0.76 18.98 17.56
CA HIS A 552 -1.39 17.77 18.09
C HIS A 552 -0.37 16.64 18.32
N ILE A 553 0.55 16.43 17.38
CA ILE A 553 1.53 15.34 17.48
C ILE A 553 2.80 15.73 18.23
N LYS A 554 3.04 17.01 18.50
CA LYS A 554 4.30 17.56 19.03
C LYS A 554 4.76 16.88 20.32
N GLN A 555 3.83 16.63 21.23
CA GLN A 555 4.10 16.01 22.53
C GLN A 555 4.16 14.48 22.49
N SER A 556 3.74 13.87 21.37
CA SER A 556 3.74 12.42 21.22
C SER A 556 5.14 11.88 20.87
N THR A 557 5.63 10.93 21.67
CA THR A 557 6.87 10.20 21.38
C THR A 557 6.69 9.21 20.23
N SER A 558 5.48 8.68 20.02
CA SER A 558 5.19 7.76 18.92
C SER A 558 5.16 8.45 17.56
N ALA A 559 5.03 9.77 17.52
CA ALA A 559 4.95 10.58 16.30
C ALA A 559 6.27 11.26 15.89
N ALA A 560 7.41 10.92 16.53
CA ALA A 560 8.70 11.58 16.31
C ALA A 560 9.09 11.73 14.82
N THR A 561 8.95 10.67 14.03
CA THR A 561 9.26 10.70 12.59
C THR A 561 8.33 11.66 11.83
N MET A 562 7.03 11.69 12.16
CA MET A 562 6.08 12.60 11.51
C MET A 562 6.39 14.06 11.86
N LYS A 563 6.75 14.34 13.12
CA LYS A 563 7.19 15.67 13.54
C LYS A 563 8.39 16.15 12.73
N GLY A 564 9.39 15.30 12.57
CA GLY A 564 10.59 15.60 11.78
C GLY A 564 10.24 15.96 10.33
N ILE A 565 9.41 15.14 9.66
CA ILE A 565 8.97 15.38 8.28
C ILE A 565 8.22 16.70 8.13
N ILE A 566 7.29 17.01 9.05
CA ILE A 566 6.52 18.26 9.00
C ILE A 566 7.45 19.45 9.25
N TRP A 567 8.33 19.35 10.24
CA TRP A 567 9.30 20.40 10.56
C TRP A 567 10.22 20.69 9.37
N GLU A 568 10.81 19.67 8.76
CA GLU A 568 11.65 19.78 7.56
C GLU A 568 10.91 20.50 6.43
N ARG A 569 9.68 20.08 6.13
CA ARG A 569 8.83 20.69 5.11
C ARG A 569 8.62 22.18 5.36
N GLU A 570 8.31 22.58 6.59
CA GLU A 570 8.04 23.98 6.89
C GLU A 570 9.30 24.84 6.96
N VAL A 571 10.42 24.30 7.43
CA VAL A 571 11.72 24.99 7.36
C VAL A 571 12.12 25.25 5.91
N HIS A 572 11.91 24.28 5.00
CA HIS A 572 12.09 24.51 3.57
C HIS A 572 11.21 25.69 3.10
N LYS A 573 9.90 25.67 3.38
CA LYS A 573 8.99 26.77 3.00
C LYS A 573 9.43 28.11 3.58
N TYR A 574 9.92 28.13 4.82
CA TYR A 574 10.39 29.32 5.51
C TYR A 574 11.57 29.97 4.77
N PHE A 575 12.63 29.22 4.47
CA PHE A 575 13.78 29.73 3.71
C PHE A 575 13.38 30.21 2.31
N GLN A 576 12.44 29.52 1.65
CA GLN A 576 11.97 29.87 0.31
C GLN A 576 11.13 31.15 0.27
N LYS A 577 10.36 31.42 1.33
CA LYS A 577 9.46 32.58 1.41
C LYS A 577 10.14 33.83 1.99
N LEU A 578 11.38 33.72 2.46
CA LEU A 578 12.10 34.81 3.09
C LEU A 578 12.37 35.97 2.11
N ARG A 579 11.65 37.08 2.29
CA ARG A 579 11.72 38.27 1.41
C ARG A 579 12.78 39.28 1.81
N LYS A 580 12.99 39.46 3.12
CA LYS A 580 13.93 40.43 3.67
C LYS A 580 15.29 39.78 3.91
N LYS A 581 16.35 40.61 3.90
CA LYS A 581 17.66 40.19 4.39
C LYS A 581 17.54 39.80 5.87
N ARG A 582 18.11 38.66 6.24
CA ARG A 582 18.12 38.16 7.62
C ARG A 582 19.46 37.50 7.89
N ASP A 583 20.05 37.84 9.03
CA ASP A 583 21.29 37.23 9.50
C ASP A 583 20.95 36.24 10.61
N PHE A 584 21.26 34.97 10.38
CA PHE A 584 20.98 33.89 11.30
C PHE A 584 22.22 33.59 12.13
N LYS A 585 22.09 33.64 13.46
CA LYS A 585 23.16 33.26 14.37
C LYS A 585 23.33 31.75 14.35
N LEU A 586 24.54 31.29 14.09
CA LEU A 586 24.90 29.88 14.17
C LEU A 586 25.67 29.63 15.48
N ILE A 587 25.30 28.58 16.19
CA ILE A 587 25.95 28.13 17.43
C ILE A 587 26.94 27.05 17.03
N SER A 588 28.24 27.27 17.22
CA SER A 588 29.25 26.24 16.96
C SER A 588 29.11 25.09 17.94
N LEU A 589 29.15 23.85 17.45
CA LEU A 589 29.22 22.65 18.27
C LEU A 589 30.64 22.32 18.74
N GLU A 590 31.64 22.97 18.15
CA GLU A 590 33.07 22.74 18.38
C GLU A 590 33.72 23.86 19.20
N GLY A 591 32.93 24.84 19.65
CA GLY A 591 33.38 25.94 20.53
C GLY A 591 33.98 27.15 19.82
N TYR A 592 33.81 27.28 18.50
CA TYR A 592 34.29 28.42 17.72
C TYR A 592 33.48 29.72 17.95
N GLU A 593 34.03 30.85 17.50
CA GLU A 593 33.39 32.18 17.52
C GLU A 593 32.01 32.20 16.83
N ALA A 594 31.22 33.24 17.11
CA ALA A 594 29.89 33.43 16.56
C ALA A 594 29.92 33.55 15.03
N PHE A 595 29.50 32.50 14.33
CA PHE A 595 29.32 32.48 12.88
C PHE A 595 27.89 32.90 12.51
N SER A 596 27.70 33.54 11.36
CA SER A 596 26.38 33.97 10.91
C SER A 596 26.10 33.59 9.46
N LEU A 597 24.95 32.95 9.22
CA LEU A 597 24.44 32.70 7.88
C LEU A 597 23.68 33.95 7.43
N LYS A 598 24.24 34.67 6.46
CA LYS A 598 23.64 35.88 5.89
C LYS A 598 22.72 35.51 4.74
N HIS A 599 21.41 35.54 4.99
CA HIS A 599 20.40 35.28 3.98
C HIS A 599 19.98 36.60 3.31
N PRO A 600 20.22 36.80 1.99
CA PRO A 600 19.98 38.09 1.34
C PRO A 600 18.49 38.41 1.13
N GLY A 601 17.59 37.44 1.33
CA GLY A 601 16.17 37.55 1.01
C GLY A 601 15.92 37.38 -0.49
N ASN A 602 14.67 37.05 -0.85
CA ASN A 602 14.25 36.77 -2.23
C ASN A 602 15.14 35.76 -2.96
N VAL A 603 15.59 34.73 -2.24
CA VAL A 603 16.43 33.68 -2.79
C VAL A 603 15.56 32.73 -3.61
N THR A 604 15.95 32.47 -4.85
CA THR A 604 15.25 31.49 -5.69
C THR A 604 15.69 30.08 -5.33
N THR A 605 14.73 29.16 -5.33
CA THR A 605 14.98 27.73 -5.12
C THR A 605 15.38 27.06 -6.42
N VAL A 606 16.41 26.23 -6.36
CA VAL A 606 16.85 25.39 -7.46
C VAL A 606 16.70 23.95 -7.04
N LYS A 607 15.91 23.20 -7.79
CA LYS A 607 15.73 21.77 -7.57
C LYS A 607 16.86 21.01 -8.27
N TYR A 608 17.52 20.06 -7.59
CA TYR A 608 18.65 19.32 -8.18
C TYR A 608 18.59 17.81 -7.92
N ASN A 609 19.17 17.02 -8.82
CA ASN A 609 19.65 15.67 -8.53
C ASN A 609 21.16 15.76 -8.36
N ILE A 610 21.78 14.88 -7.57
CA ILE A 610 23.23 14.88 -7.40
C ILE A 610 23.98 14.91 -8.75
N LYS A 611 23.50 14.15 -9.74
CA LYS A 611 24.07 14.12 -11.11
C LYS A 611 23.99 15.46 -11.85
N THR A 612 23.03 16.33 -11.48
CA THR A 612 22.84 17.64 -12.11
C THR A 612 23.37 18.79 -11.26
N LEU A 613 23.85 18.52 -10.03
CA LEU A 613 24.26 19.55 -9.07
C LEU A 613 25.36 20.46 -9.62
N SER A 614 26.41 19.89 -10.23
CA SER A 614 27.51 20.68 -10.82
C SER A 614 27.01 21.69 -11.85
N LYS A 615 26.13 21.25 -12.76
CA LYS A 615 25.53 22.10 -13.78
C LYS A 615 24.69 23.21 -13.15
N GLN A 616 23.84 22.85 -12.19
CA GLN A 616 22.96 23.80 -11.51
C GLN A 616 23.73 24.85 -10.70
N LEU A 617 24.82 24.46 -10.02
CA LEU A 617 25.70 25.39 -9.31
C LEU A 617 26.40 26.35 -10.28
N GLN A 618 26.92 25.84 -11.40
CA GLN A 618 27.57 26.67 -12.42
C GLN A 618 26.61 27.71 -13.03
N GLU A 619 25.40 27.27 -13.41
CA GLU A 619 24.37 28.13 -14.00
C GLU A 619 23.88 29.23 -13.02
N ASN A 620 23.98 28.97 -11.71
CA ASN A 620 23.44 29.87 -10.69
C ASN A 620 24.50 30.58 -9.82
N ARG A 621 25.80 30.46 -10.13
CA ARG A 621 26.91 30.98 -9.32
C ARG A 621 26.87 32.47 -8.97
N GLN A 622 26.12 33.27 -9.73
CA GLN A 622 26.12 34.73 -9.63
C GLN A 622 25.27 35.30 -8.47
N LYS A 623 24.34 34.50 -7.95
CA LYS A 623 23.39 34.94 -6.91
C LYS A 623 23.26 33.86 -5.85
N ALA A 624 22.89 34.26 -4.65
CA ALA A 624 22.55 33.29 -3.63
C ALA A 624 21.38 32.41 -4.09
N ARG A 625 21.43 31.13 -3.73
CA ARG A 625 20.45 30.11 -4.12
C ARG A 625 20.22 29.14 -2.98
N TYR A 626 18.97 28.70 -2.91
CA TYR A 626 18.56 27.60 -2.05
C TYR A 626 18.42 26.35 -2.91
N PHE A 627 19.32 25.40 -2.78
CA PHE A 627 19.32 24.16 -3.54
C PHE A 627 18.61 23.09 -2.72
N GLN A 628 17.47 22.62 -3.22
CA GLN A 628 16.71 21.55 -2.59
C GLN A 628 16.77 20.30 -3.47
N PRO A 629 17.17 19.14 -2.94
CA PRO A 629 17.24 17.92 -3.72
C PRO A 629 15.84 17.50 -4.22
N ILE A 630 15.78 16.95 -5.44
CA ILE A 630 14.56 16.41 -6.09
C ILE A 630 14.26 15.01 -5.55
N GLN A 631 15.31 14.23 -5.31
CA GLN A 631 15.25 12.90 -4.73
C GLN A 631 15.83 12.98 -3.33
N LEU A 632 15.21 12.30 -2.35
CA LEU A 632 15.74 12.10 -0.97
C LEU A 632 17.09 11.33 -0.93
N ASN A 633 17.84 11.28 -2.03
CA ASN A 633 19.04 10.48 -2.23
C ASN A 633 20.35 11.19 -1.84
N SER A 634 20.31 12.34 -1.15
CA SER A 634 21.49 12.90 -0.50
C SER A 634 21.43 12.52 0.99
N PRO A 635 22.07 11.41 1.42
CA PRO A 635 21.93 10.93 2.79
C PRO A 635 22.54 11.87 3.86
N ALA A 636 23.25 12.92 3.44
CA ALA A 636 24.01 13.80 4.32
C ALA A 636 23.36 15.16 4.59
N VAL A 637 22.48 15.66 3.72
CA VAL A 637 21.90 17.01 3.81
C VAL A 637 20.51 17.04 3.21
N ASP A 638 19.62 17.81 3.82
CA ASP A 638 18.27 18.05 3.29
C ASP A 638 18.26 19.21 2.29
N SER A 639 19.23 20.12 2.37
CA SER A 639 19.42 21.19 1.38
C SER A 639 20.83 21.77 1.40
N LEU A 640 21.18 22.45 0.32
CA LEU A 640 22.38 23.28 0.25
C LEU A 640 21.96 24.74 0.13
N PHE A 641 22.63 25.63 0.85
CA PHE A 641 22.45 27.05 0.68
C PHE A 641 23.76 27.66 0.18
N TYR A 642 23.72 28.22 -1.02
CA TYR A 642 24.88 28.83 -1.63
C TYR A 642 24.77 30.35 -1.50
N THR A 643 25.75 30.95 -0.84
CA THR A 643 26.10 32.36 -1.02
C THR A 643 27.32 32.41 -1.94
N LYS A 644 27.54 33.52 -2.67
CA LYS A 644 28.54 33.62 -3.76
C LYS A 644 29.90 32.95 -3.51
N ASP A 645 30.31 32.82 -2.24
CA ASP A 645 31.60 32.29 -1.83
C ASP A 645 31.50 31.10 -0.85
N ILE A 646 30.32 30.80 -0.29
CA ILE A 646 30.16 29.78 0.77
C ILE A 646 29.03 28.82 0.44
N LEU A 647 29.32 27.52 0.52
CA LEU A 647 28.34 26.45 0.39
C LEU A 647 27.98 25.89 1.77
N TYR A 648 26.80 26.24 2.27
CA TYR A 648 26.27 25.72 3.52
C TYR A 648 25.57 24.39 3.28
N CYS A 649 25.91 23.40 4.10
CA CYS A 649 25.24 22.11 4.16
C CYS A 649 24.16 22.18 5.24
N LEU A 650 22.88 22.07 4.89
CA LEU A 650 21.79 22.18 5.85
C LEU A 650 21.17 20.80 6.11
N GLN A 651 21.18 20.38 7.38
CA GLN A 651 20.46 19.20 7.87
C GLN A 651 19.35 19.67 8.81
N ILE A 652 18.10 19.46 8.45
CA ILE A 652 16.94 19.87 9.23
C ILE A 652 16.50 18.69 10.09
N THR A 653 16.36 18.89 11.39
CA THR A 653 15.99 17.78 12.29
C THR A 653 15.25 18.25 13.52
N ALA A 654 14.36 17.39 14.03
CA ALA A 654 13.72 17.52 15.33
C ALA A 654 14.17 16.42 16.31
N ALA A 655 15.19 15.63 15.94
CA ALA A 655 15.75 14.58 16.78
C ALA A 655 16.68 15.16 17.87
N VAL A 656 17.07 14.32 18.83
CA VAL A 656 18.05 14.68 19.88
C VAL A 656 19.47 14.68 19.33
N SER A 657 19.76 13.81 18.37
CA SER A 657 21.04 13.73 17.68
C SER A 657 20.81 13.29 16.23
N HIS A 658 21.77 13.59 15.36
CA HIS A 658 21.71 13.20 13.96
C HIS A 658 23.13 12.96 13.42
N PRO A 659 23.57 11.70 13.29
CA PRO A 659 24.83 11.38 12.63
C PRO A 659 24.88 11.91 11.20
N ILE A 660 26.07 12.29 10.73
CA ILE A 660 26.29 12.81 9.38
C ILE A 660 26.81 11.67 8.49
N ALA A 661 26.04 11.33 7.46
CA ALA A 661 26.46 10.31 6.49
C ALA A 661 27.55 10.87 5.57
N VAL A 662 28.80 10.45 5.75
CA VAL A 662 29.96 10.95 5.00
C VAL A 662 29.82 10.67 3.49
N SER A 663 29.19 9.55 3.12
CA SER A 663 28.99 9.19 1.71
C SER A 663 28.26 10.28 0.93
N GLY A 664 27.24 10.92 1.51
CA GLY A 664 26.53 12.00 0.82
C GLY A 664 27.36 13.28 0.67
N LEU A 665 28.27 13.55 1.61
CA LEU A 665 29.21 14.66 1.49
C LEU A 665 30.27 14.41 0.41
N VAL A 666 30.73 13.16 0.29
CA VAL A 666 31.62 12.72 -0.80
C VAL A 666 30.95 12.93 -2.14
N ASP A 667 29.69 12.48 -2.31
CA ASP A 667 28.93 12.66 -3.54
C ASP A 667 28.82 14.15 -3.95
N ILE A 668 28.58 15.04 -2.98
CA ILE A 668 28.53 16.49 -3.22
C ILE A 668 29.92 17.01 -3.61
N GLN A 669 30.98 16.58 -2.92
CA GLN A 669 32.34 17.02 -3.21
C GLN A 669 32.79 16.57 -4.61
N GLU A 670 32.42 15.37 -5.05
CA GLU A 670 32.72 14.86 -6.40
C GLU A 670 32.07 15.71 -7.51
N CYS A 671 30.90 16.30 -7.23
CA CYS A 671 30.26 17.24 -8.14
C CYS A 671 31.08 18.53 -8.33
N LEU A 672 31.98 18.89 -7.42
CA LEU A 672 32.78 20.12 -7.46
C LEU A 672 34.16 19.86 -8.08
N LYS A 673 34.22 19.59 -9.38
CA LYS A 673 35.48 19.21 -10.06
C LYS A 673 36.59 20.25 -9.90
N LEU A 674 37.82 19.79 -9.63
CA LEU A 674 39.02 20.62 -9.43
C LEU A 674 39.37 21.51 -10.63
N ASN A 675 39.08 21.05 -11.84
CA ASN A 675 39.33 21.79 -13.09
C ASN A 675 38.12 22.65 -13.51
N SER A 676 37.30 23.10 -12.57
CA SER A 676 36.11 23.89 -12.85
C SER A 676 36.05 25.16 -11.97
N PRO A 677 35.24 26.16 -12.34
CA PRO A 677 35.01 27.34 -11.49
C PRO A 677 34.42 27.01 -10.11
N LEU A 678 33.94 25.78 -9.88
CA LEU A 678 33.41 25.31 -8.60
C LEU A 678 34.50 24.77 -7.67
N ALA A 679 35.76 24.69 -8.11
CA ALA A 679 36.85 24.14 -7.30
C ALA A 679 37.04 24.89 -5.98
N ALA A 680 36.78 26.21 -5.97
CA ALA A 680 36.82 27.05 -4.78
C ALA A 680 35.78 26.67 -3.72
N LEU A 681 34.72 25.94 -4.08
CA LEU A 681 33.69 25.50 -3.14
C LEU A 681 34.00 24.12 -2.53
N ARG A 682 35.12 23.49 -2.88
CA ARG A 682 35.49 22.18 -2.32
C ARG A 682 35.92 22.36 -0.86
N PRO A 683 35.51 21.46 0.05
CA PRO A 683 35.89 21.56 1.43
C PRO A 683 37.35 21.12 1.61
N SER A 684 38.06 21.81 2.50
CA SER A 684 39.41 21.47 2.92
C SER A 684 39.59 21.80 4.40
N PRO A 685 40.62 21.26 5.08
CA PRO A 685 40.92 21.66 6.46
C PRO A 685 41.12 23.17 6.66
N ALA A 686 41.56 23.89 5.63
CA ALA A 686 41.73 25.34 5.67
C ALA A 686 40.43 26.12 5.37
N ASP A 687 39.48 25.49 4.69
CA ASP A 687 38.18 26.07 4.32
C ASP A 687 37.09 24.98 4.43
N PRO A 688 36.68 24.64 5.66
CA PRO A 688 35.73 23.57 5.91
C PRO A 688 34.31 24.03 5.60
N TRP A 689 33.46 23.10 5.14
CA TRP A 689 32.06 23.41 4.91
C TRP A 689 31.32 23.72 6.20
N PRO A 690 30.52 24.80 6.26
CA PRO A 690 29.57 24.99 7.35
C PRO A 690 28.44 23.95 7.24
N PHE A 691 28.45 22.97 8.14
CA PHE A 691 27.41 21.97 8.28
C PHE A 691 26.46 22.41 9.39
N VAL A 692 25.23 22.75 9.03
CA VAL A 692 24.27 23.43 9.90
C VAL A 692 23.08 22.53 10.18
N PHE A 693 22.90 22.16 11.44
CA PHE A 693 21.69 21.54 11.96
C PHE A 693 20.61 22.58 12.21
N VAL A 694 19.51 22.53 11.47
CA VAL A 694 18.37 23.45 11.64
C VAL A 694 17.32 22.79 12.53
N VAL A 695 17.14 23.30 13.74
CA VAL A 695 16.36 22.65 14.80
C VAL A 695 15.29 23.59 15.38
N PRO A 696 14.20 23.06 15.97
CA PRO A 696 13.25 23.86 16.72
C PRO A 696 13.93 24.49 17.95
N LYS A 697 13.72 25.80 18.13
CA LYS A 697 14.23 26.52 19.30
C LYS A 697 13.61 25.96 20.58
N GLY A 698 14.46 25.72 21.59
CA GLY A 698 14.04 25.07 22.84
C GLY A 698 13.77 23.56 22.71
N GLY A 699 14.16 22.95 21.59
CA GLY A 699 14.15 21.50 21.40
C GLY A 699 15.24 20.80 22.21
N SER A 700 15.30 19.47 22.08
CA SER A 700 16.24 18.60 22.81
C SER A 700 17.47 18.19 22.00
N PHE A 701 17.84 18.95 20.96
CA PHE A 701 19.01 18.63 20.13
C PHE A 701 20.31 18.81 20.92
N SER A 702 21.27 17.90 20.75
CA SER A 702 22.55 17.94 21.45
C SER A 702 23.43 19.07 20.95
N HIS A 703 23.98 19.86 21.87
CA HIS A 703 24.95 20.92 21.58
C HIS A 703 26.41 20.42 21.62
N THR A 704 26.62 19.16 21.25
CA THR A 704 27.93 18.54 21.09
C THR A 704 28.15 18.18 19.62
N PRO A 705 29.40 18.05 19.13
CA PRO A 705 29.64 17.59 17.76
C PRO A 705 28.96 16.26 17.50
N GLN A 706 28.27 16.15 16.36
CA GLN A 706 27.60 14.93 15.93
C GLN A 706 28.60 13.98 15.26
N THR A 707 28.31 12.68 15.33
CA THR A 707 29.18 11.63 14.79
C THR A 707 29.14 11.58 13.27
N LEU A 708 30.26 11.19 12.66
CA LEU A 708 30.36 10.93 11.22
C LEU A 708 30.24 9.44 10.94
N GLU A 709 29.36 9.06 10.02
CA GLU A 709 29.08 7.66 9.66
C GLU A 709 29.52 7.33 8.23
N GLY A 710 30.02 6.10 8.02
CA GLY A 710 30.36 5.57 6.68
C GLY A 710 31.63 6.16 6.06
N GLY A 711 32.66 6.37 6.87
CA GLY A 711 33.76 7.30 6.63
C GLY A 711 34.65 7.11 5.39
N ALA A 712 35.22 8.26 4.97
CA ALA A 712 36.57 8.37 4.42
C ALA A 712 37.44 9.12 5.45
N PRO A 713 38.73 8.77 5.65
CA PRO A 713 39.59 9.48 6.61
C PRO A 713 39.68 10.99 6.32
N GLY A 714 39.67 11.82 7.37
CA GLY A 714 39.91 13.27 7.27
C GLY A 714 38.68 14.14 6.97
N TRP A 715 37.45 13.61 7.07
CA TRP A 715 36.23 14.42 6.94
C TRP A 715 35.92 15.29 8.16
N ALA A 716 36.39 14.90 9.35
CA ALA A 716 36.21 15.68 10.58
C ALA A 716 36.77 17.11 10.44
N ASP A 717 37.91 17.25 9.76
CA ASP A 717 38.55 18.57 9.55
C ASP A 717 37.97 19.33 8.35
N LYS A 718 37.14 18.68 7.51
CA LYS A 718 36.58 19.28 6.29
C LYS A 718 35.21 19.91 6.49
N ILE A 719 34.63 19.77 7.68
CA ILE A 719 33.34 20.36 8.02
C ILE A 719 33.43 21.02 9.39
N HIS A 720 32.69 22.10 9.57
CA HIS A 720 32.45 22.72 10.87
C HIS A 720 30.99 22.57 11.21
N GLN A 721 30.69 22.03 12.39
CA GLN A 721 29.34 21.73 12.80
C GLN A 721 28.70 22.90 13.57
N PHE A 722 27.51 23.30 13.12
CA PHE A 722 26.75 24.41 13.66
C PHE A 722 25.31 24.01 13.95
N VAL A 723 24.67 24.71 14.89
CA VAL A 723 23.23 24.65 15.13
C VAL A 723 22.61 26.00 14.81
N LEU A 724 21.51 25.96 14.05
CA LEU A 724 20.59 27.06 13.84
C LEU A 724 19.26 26.74 14.51
N GLU A 725 18.94 27.45 15.58
CA GLU A 725 17.64 27.35 16.24
C GLU A 725 16.63 28.30 15.61
N LEU A 726 15.50 27.77 15.14
CA LEU A 726 14.38 28.55 14.61
C LEU A 726 13.19 28.46 15.56
N SER A 727 12.55 29.60 15.87
CA SER A 727 11.28 29.56 16.60
C SER A 727 10.19 28.96 15.71
N GLU A 728 9.30 28.18 16.30
CA GLU A 728 8.16 27.64 15.56
C GLU A 728 7.29 28.76 14.99
N ASP A 729 7.11 29.86 15.75
CA ASP A 729 6.38 31.03 15.28
C ASP A 729 6.98 31.64 14.01
N ASP A 730 8.32 31.76 13.91
CA ASP A 730 8.98 32.26 12.70
C ASP A 730 8.68 31.36 11.49
N VAL A 731 8.72 30.05 11.70
CA VAL A 731 8.54 29.05 10.65
C VAL A 731 7.09 29.04 10.15
N TRP A 732 6.10 29.07 11.06
CA TRP A 732 4.68 28.99 10.73
C TRP A 732 4.03 30.34 10.37
N HIS A 733 4.41 31.45 11.01
CA HIS A 733 3.75 32.76 10.86
C HIS A 733 4.31 33.64 9.76
N THR A 734 4.77 33.07 8.64
CA THR A 734 4.99 33.85 7.41
C THR A 734 3.67 34.25 6.72
N ARG A 735 2.76 34.88 7.47
CA ARG A 735 1.71 35.77 6.94
C ARG A 735 2.15 37.22 7.15
N ILE A 736 2.45 37.88 6.03
CA ILE A 736 2.16 39.29 5.77
C ILE A 736 2.67 40.27 6.84
N ALA A 737 3.96 40.61 6.78
CA ALA A 737 4.37 41.98 7.08
C ALA A 737 4.21 42.82 5.79
N ALA A 738 2.96 43.02 5.39
CA ALA A 738 2.56 44.07 4.44
C ALA A 738 1.61 45.02 5.18
N SER A 739 2.19 45.87 6.02
CA SER A 739 1.66 47.18 6.43
C SER A 739 2.64 47.76 7.45
N ALA A 740 3.57 48.58 6.97
CA ALA A 740 3.88 49.84 7.62
C ALA A 740 3.15 50.91 6.82
#